data_AF-A0A2E9ABA1-F1
#
_entry.id   AF-A0A2E9ABA1-F1
#
_cell.length_a   1.000
_cell.length_b   1.000
_cell.length_c   1.000
_cell.angle_alpha   90.00
_cell.angle_beta   90.00
_cell.angle_gamma   90.00
#
_symmetry.space_group_name_H-M   'P 1'
#
loop_
_entity.id
_entity.type
_entity.pdbx_description
1 polymer ?
#
loop_
_entity_poly.entity_id
_entity_poly.type
_entity_poly.pdbx_seq_one_letter_code
_entity_poly.pdbx_strand_id
1 'polypeptide(L)'
;MVEILACLYWWAIATFCGLLVWPLTFRMLGNLHDRGYAVCRAVGLLLVGYTFWILSSLGYLKLTSTGILVAFGICAIVGWRFGETSDALIWIRENRRYVLITEMLFVVTLGFWAYVRSHNPDIFGTEKPMEFAFMNSILRNGTMPPEDPWLSGYAISYYYFGYVIIALITSFSGVTSPVGFNLGLALVFGLTAVGIFGLSYNLISRTFGNQSRCFHKNSARTMTSPFVGAIVAPVIGLFSGNLNGLLEVLHQRGLGTGEFWRWLDIKWIDYAPSLSDLWMPERYLWWWQASRVVRDRNVDGSVMVLEPITEFPLFSFLLGDLHPHLLALPFVVLAIHVALQLYVGNKKGASDVIERDAISKNSLPTIDIARLLFFGLIIGGLSFLNTWDYPIYLFVSSVGYLLGRKKVGLGHLISIGMLIVVSILLYWPFYIGFQSQAAGVLPNVFYPTRIAQFMVMFGVLLVPVVGWLIWETAKYKDWVKWRVGVYLGVGTLMFLILVSVALSMLIFTQTELEGIKFSVFGAVAREAAMSEVIKRRVIESPWTSVFLTAILVVCASLAISIINKSRVRSSVRPFVLLLLFTGCLLTLVPEFVFLRDSFGARMNTVFKFYYQAWILWSIVASYGIWRVSYYGKLGVAMLYGTIVCVVLFSGLMYSVFSVWSKTQGFTGATMIGGNRVVTLDGTAYLQQTNKSDYDAIRWINHFLYEDGVIAEAVGGSYSEYARISTYTGLATVLGWPGHELQWRGGYEEFGDRESAIETLYSTKDWSIASDIMSRYAIKYVYLGALERRDYPDHGFVKFDNHMKKIYTNETVDIYELY
;
A
#
# COMPACT_ATOMS: atom_id res chain seq x y z
N MET A 1 29.67 7.33 -5.79
CA MET A 1 29.68 8.41 -4.77
C MET A 1 28.46 9.32 -4.86
N VAL A 2 28.08 9.84 -6.03
CA VAL A 2 26.91 10.73 -6.20
C VAL A 2 25.60 10.12 -5.67
N GLU A 3 25.32 8.85 -5.99
CA GLU A 3 24.08 8.18 -5.55
C GLU A 3 24.05 7.88 -4.04
N ILE A 4 25.22 7.67 -3.42
CA ILE A 4 25.34 7.53 -1.97
C ILE A 4 24.99 8.88 -1.31
N LEU A 5 25.50 9.99 -1.86
CA LEU A 5 25.14 11.33 -1.41
C LEU A 5 23.64 11.60 -1.60
N ALA A 6 23.05 11.16 -2.71
CA ALA A 6 21.61 11.25 -2.94
C ALA A 6 20.80 10.53 -1.85
N CYS A 7 21.20 9.31 -1.47
CA CYS A 7 20.58 8.58 -0.36
C CYS A 7 20.71 9.34 0.98
N LEU A 8 21.88 9.94 1.25
CA LEU A 8 22.09 10.77 2.44
C LEU A 8 21.24 12.04 2.44
N TYR A 9 21.06 12.70 1.29
CA TYR A 9 20.15 13.84 1.17
C TYR A 9 18.70 13.44 1.44
N TRP A 10 18.25 12.30 0.92
CA TRP A 10 16.91 11.80 1.20
C TRP A 10 16.69 11.47 2.68
N TRP A 11 17.68 10.83 3.32
CA TRP A 11 17.67 10.64 4.78
C TRP A 11 17.59 11.98 5.54
N ALA A 12 18.39 12.97 5.13
CA ALA A 12 18.45 14.27 5.77
C ALA A 12 17.13 15.05 5.61
N ILE A 13 16.55 15.05 4.41
CA ILE A 13 15.26 15.71 4.12
C ILE A 13 14.13 15.06 4.92
N ALA A 14 14.03 13.72 4.90
CA ALA A 14 12.99 13.02 5.66
C ALA A 14 13.12 13.29 7.18
N THR A 15 14.36 13.30 7.69
CA THR A 15 14.65 13.63 9.09
C THR A 15 14.32 15.08 9.41
N PHE A 16 14.68 16.02 8.52
CA PHE A 16 14.34 17.44 8.67
C PHE A 16 12.82 17.64 8.73
N CYS A 17 12.06 17.05 7.80
CA CYS A 17 10.59 17.08 7.83
C CYS A 17 10.04 16.56 9.17
N GLY A 18 10.60 15.48 9.70
CA GLY A 18 10.22 14.96 11.02
C GLY A 18 10.54 15.92 12.17
N LEU A 19 11.68 16.60 12.15
CA LEU A 19 12.09 17.57 13.17
C LEU A 19 11.21 18.84 13.15
N LEU A 20 10.76 19.29 11.98
CA LEU A 20 9.85 20.44 11.85
C LEU A 20 8.57 20.24 12.68
N VAL A 21 8.05 19.02 12.68
CA VAL A 21 6.76 18.68 13.29
C VAL A 21 6.91 17.82 14.55
N TRP A 22 8.13 17.58 15.01
CA TRP A 22 8.40 16.74 16.18
C TRP A 22 7.68 17.24 17.43
N PRO A 23 7.76 18.54 17.82
CA PRO A 23 7.07 19.03 19.01
C PRO A 23 5.54 18.86 18.94
N LEU A 24 4.96 19.02 17.74
CA LEU A 24 3.54 18.81 17.49
C LEU A 24 3.18 17.33 17.62
N THR A 25 3.94 16.45 16.96
CA THR A 25 3.74 15.00 17.01
C THR A 25 3.84 14.49 18.45
N PHE A 26 4.82 14.98 19.21
CA PHE A 26 5.03 14.69 20.63
C PHE A 26 3.79 14.98 21.48
N ARG A 27 3.15 16.14 21.26
CA ARG A 27 1.91 16.54 21.93
C ARG A 27 0.71 15.67 21.50
N MET A 28 0.56 15.45 20.19
CA MET A 28 -0.60 14.75 19.63
C MET A 28 -0.61 13.26 19.98
N LEU A 29 0.56 12.61 19.99
CA LEU A 29 0.78 11.21 20.37
C LEU A 29 1.30 11.06 21.81
N GLY A 30 1.05 12.07 22.66
CA GLY A 30 1.64 12.17 24.00
C GLY A 30 1.28 11.06 24.99
N ASN A 31 0.32 10.18 24.71
CA ASN A 31 0.00 9.06 25.61
C ASN A 31 0.69 7.75 25.23
N LEU A 32 1.42 7.75 24.10
CA LEU A 32 2.29 6.67 23.69
C LEU A 32 3.66 6.76 24.40
N HIS A 33 4.36 5.63 24.51
CA HIS A 33 5.67 5.59 25.18
C HIS A 33 6.76 6.28 24.37
N ASP A 34 6.73 6.12 23.05
CA ASP A 34 7.67 6.78 22.13
C ASP A 34 7.28 8.22 21.76
N ARG A 35 6.11 8.69 22.20
CA ARG A 35 5.55 10.00 21.89
C ARG A 35 5.46 10.28 20.38
N GLY A 36 5.41 9.24 19.55
CA GLY A 36 5.36 9.35 18.09
C GLY A 36 6.71 9.58 17.39
N TYR A 37 7.85 9.42 18.07
CA TYR A 37 9.16 9.65 17.46
C TYR A 37 9.44 8.74 16.26
N ALA A 38 9.00 7.48 16.30
CA ALA A 38 9.17 6.55 15.18
C ALA A 38 8.42 6.96 13.90
N VAL A 39 7.33 7.72 14.04
CA VAL A 39 6.45 8.11 12.92
C VAL A 39 6.54 9.60 12.58
N CYS A 40 7.35 10.39 13.31
CA CYS A 40 7.42 11.83 13.10
C CYS A 40 7.87 12.21 11.68
N ARG A 41 8.74 11.40 11.05
CA ARG A 41 9.14 11.58 9.64
C ARG A 41 7.96 11.43 8.69
N ALA A 42 7.14 10.39 8.89
CA ALA A 42 5.93 10.19 8.09
C ALA A 42 4.93 11.34 8.31
N VAL A 43 4.74 11.80 9.55
CA VAL A 43 3.93 12.98 9.86
C VAL A 43 4.47 14.23 9.15
N GLY A 44 5.78 14.45 9.19
CA GLY A 44 6.43 15.59 8.56
C GLY A 44 6.23 15.61 7.05
N LEU A 45 6.47 14.47 6.40
CA LEU A 45 6.25 14.33 4.95
C LEU A 45 4.78 14.50 4.57
N LEU A 46 3.86 13.97 5.37
CA LEU A 46 2.42 14.16 5.16
C LEU A 46 2.02 15.63 5.27
N LEU A 47 2.46 16.33 6.32
CA LEU A 47 2.09 17.72 6.57
C LEU A 47 2.71 18.67 5.56
N VAL A 48 3.98 18.46 5.18
CA VAL A 48 4.63 19.25 4.13
C VAL A 48 3.95 18.99 2.79
N GLY A 49 3.74 17.71 2.44
CA GLY A 49 3.05 17.32 1.21
C GLY A 49 1.66 17.90 1.13
N TYR A 50 0.88 17.83 2.22
CA TYR A 50 -0.46 18.39 2.31
C TYR A 50 -0.46 19.90 2.18
N THR A 51 0.41 20.59 2.92
CA THR A 51 0.53 22.05 2.88
C THR A 51 0.91 22.54 1.49
N PHE A 52 1.86 21.87 0.85
CA PHE A 52 2.22 22.16 -0.53
C PHE A 52 1.05 21.91 -1.48
N TRP A 53 0.43 20.73 -1.41
CA TRP A 53 -0.66 20.32 -2.29
C TRP A 53 -1.86 21.27 -2.20
N ILE A 54 -2.34 21.58 -0.99
CA ILE A 54 -3.52 22.44 -0.83
C ILE A 54 -3.24 23.87 -1.31
N LEU A 55 -2.08 24.44 -0.99
CA LEU A 55 -1.73 25.78 -1.42
C LEU A 55 -1.45 25.85 -2.92
N SER A 56 -0.89 24.79 -3.52
CA SER A 56 -0.69 24.69 -4.95
C SER A 56 -2.02 24.53 -5.70
N SER A 57 -2.95 23.74 -5.15
CA SER A 57 -4.29 23.55 -5.71
C SER A 57 -5.13 24.83 -5.67
N LEU A 58 -4.82 25.73 -4.73
CA LEU A 58 -5.40 27.07 -4.63
C LEU A 58 -4.63 28.13 -5.46
N GLY A 59 -3.57 27.75 -6.17
CA GLY A 59 -2.77 28.63 -7.02
C GLY A 59 -1.71 29.48 -6.30
N TYR A 60 -1.50 29.29 -5.00
CA TYR A 60 -0.51 30.05 -4.21
C TYR A 60 0.91 29.53 -4.35
N LEU A 61 1.10 28.22 -4.58
CA LEU A 61 2.41 27.60 -4.68
C LEU A 61 2.61 26.85 -6.00
N LYS A 62 3.84 26.88 -6.50
CA LYS A 62 4.34 25.97 -7.53
C LYS A 62 5.48 25.13 -6.97
N LEU A 63 5.72 23.95 -7.57
CA LEU A 63 6.83 23.05 -7.22
C LEU A 63 8.18 23.66 -7.62
N THR A 64 8.63 24.58 -6.79
CA THR A 64 9.89 25.30 -6.90
C THR A 64 10.58 25.25 -5.55
N SER A 65 11.90 25.49 -5.49
CA SER A 65 12.61 25.54 -4.21
C SER A 65 11.95 26.51 -3.22
N THR A 66 11.47 27.66 -3.69
CA THR A 66 10.72 28.63 -2.89
C THR A 66 9.40 28.06 -2.36
N GLY A 67 8.60 27.42 -3.22
CA GLY A 67 7.33 26.83 -2.78
C GLY A 67 7.51 25.72 -1.74
N ILE A 68 8.56 24.92 -1.89
CA ILE A 68 8.93 23.88 -0.92
C ILE A 68 9.37 24.50 0.42
N LEU A 69 10.21 25.54 0.37
CA LEU A 69 10.65 26.26 1.58
C LEU A 69 9.49 26.94 2.31
N VAL A 70 8.50 27.48 1.60
CA VAL A 70 7.28 28.02 2.21
C VAL A 70 6.49 26.93 2.93
N ALA A 71 6.31 25.76 2.30
CA ALA A 71 5.64 24.62 2.94
C ALA A 71 6.40 24.15 4.21
N PHE A 72 7.74 24.08 4.16
CA PHE A 72 8.56 23.82 5.33
C PHE A 72 8.39 24.88 6.42
N GLY A 73 8.40 26.17 6.07
CA GLY A 73 8.23 27.27 7.00
C GLY A 73 6.88 27.22 7.73
N ILE A 74 5.79 26.99 7.00
CA ILE A 74 4.45 26.83 7.58
C ILE A 74 4.42 25.63 8.54
N CYS A 75 4.95 24.48 8.12
CA CYS A 75 5.01 23.29 8.96
C CYS A 75 5.87 23.50 10.21
N ALA A 76 6.98 24.25 10.12
CA ALA A 76 7.83 24.61 11.24
C ALA A 76 7.06 25.49 12.24
N ILE A 77 6.39 26.55 11.75
CA ILE A 77 5.59 27.47 12.57
C ILE A 77 4.49 26.69 13.30
N VAL A 78 3.70 25.91 12.57
CA VAL A 78 2.62 25.10 13.17
C VAL A 78 3.20 24.08 14.15
N GLY A 79 4.26 23.37 13.75
CA GLY A 79 4.94 22.36 14.54
C GLY A 79 5.41 22.87 15.90
N TRP A 80 6.04 24.04 15.92
CA TRP A 80 6.66 24.61 17.11
C TRP A 80 5.70 25.48 17.93
N ARG A 81 4.74 26.17 17.29
CA ARG A 81 3.75 27.02 17.98
C ARG A 81 2.71 26.21 18.74
N PHE A 82 2.29 25.08 18.18
CA PHE A 82 1.24 24.22 18.74
C PHE A 82 1.81 22.94 19.38
N GLY A 83 3.11 22.71 19.31
CA GLY A 83 3.80 21.59 19.95
C GLY A 83 4.29 21.87 21.37
N GLU A 84 4.88 20.84 22.00
CA GLU A 84 5.47 20.90 23.34
C GLU A 84 7.01 20.86 23.26
N THR A 85 7.64 21.93 22.77
CA THR A 85 9.06 21.95 22.37
C THR A 85 10.04 21.61 23.51
N SER A 86 9.88 22.23 24.68
CA SER A 86 10.79 22.02 25.82
C SER A 86 10.77 20.57 26.29
N ASP A 87 9.58 20.00 26.46
CA ASP A 87 9.41 18.61 26.91
C ASP A 87 9.87 17.61 25.85
N ALA A 88 9.64 17.90 24.57
CA ALA A 88 10.09 17.08 23.47
C ALA A 88 11.63 16.98 23.40
N LEU A 89 12.34 18.08 23.67
CA LEU A 89 13.81 18.09 23.73
C LEU A 89 14.36 17.35 24.97
N ILE A 90 13.72 17.52 26.12
CA ILE A 90 14.06 16.77 27.35
C ILE A 90 13.88 15.27 27.10
N TRP A 91 12.74 14.88 26.51
CA TRP A 91 12.44 13.49 26.23
C TRP A 91 13.48 12.81 25.32
N ILE A 92 13.98 13.50 24.29
CA ILE A 92 15.07 12.96 23.43
C ILE A 92 16.31 12.67 24.27
N ARG A 93 16.67 13.58 25.19
CA ARG A 93 17.85 13.41 26.06
C ARG A 93 17.70 12.26 27.04
N GLU A 94 16.48 12.03 27.55
CA GLU A 94 16.17 10.92 28.46
C GLU A 94 16.01 9.58 27.74
N ASN A 95 15.61 9.58 26.47
CA ASN A 95 15.30 8.38 25.69
C ASN A 95 16.31 8.13 24.55
N ARG A 96 17.57 8.58 24.72
CA ARG A 96 18.65 8.45 23.71
C ARG A 96 18.78 7.06 23.13
N ARG A 97 18.63 6.01 23.93
CA ARG A 97 18.70 4.62 23.45
C ARG A 97 17.59 4.32 22.44
N TYR A 98 16.36 4.76 22.71
CA TYR A 98 15.24 4.57 21.78
C TYR A 98 15.48 5.35 20.49
N VAL A 99 15.87 6.62 20.62
CA VAL A 99 16.22 7.49 19.49
C VAL A 99 17.29 6.81 18.62
N LEU A 100 18.43 6.42 19.19
CA LEU A 100 19.53 5.78 18.44
C LEU A 100 19.10 4.49 17.74
N ILE A 101 18.28 3.64 18.36
CA ILE A 101 17.78 2.40 17.74
C ILE A 101 16.85 2.73 16.58
N THR A 102 15.92 3.67 16.75
CA THR A 102 15.01 4.12 15.70
C THR A 102 15.78 4.71 14.52
N GLU A 103 16.77 5.58 14.78
CA GLU A 103 17.62 6.18 13.76
C GLU A 103 18.46 5.14 13.02
N MET A 104 19.10 4.24 13.76
CA MET A 104 19.89 3.15 13.17
C MET A 104 19.00 2.24 12.31
N LEU A 105 17.82 1.87 12.80
CA LEU A 105 16.87 1.06 12.04
C LEU A 105 16.48 1.76 10.74
N PHE A 106 16.14 3.05 10.78
CA PHE A 106 15.78 3.82 9.58
C PHE A 106 16.92 3.91 8.57
N VAL A 107 18.14 4.23 9.01
CA VAL A 107 19.32 4.30 8.11
C VAL A 107 19.63 2.93 7.50
N VAL A 108 19.58 1.86 8.29
CA VAL A 108 19.86 0.50 7.81
C VAL A 108 18.81 0.05 6.80
N THR A 109 17.52 0.27 7.04
CA THR A 109 16.47 -0.19 6.13
C THR A 109 16.37 0.66 4.87
N LEU A 110 16.55 1.98 4.97
CA LEU A 110 16.67 2.88 3.82
C LEU A 110 17.87 2.48 2.95
N GLY A 111 19.05 2.35 3.56
CA GLY A 111 20.29 1.99 2.85
C GLY A 111 20.23 0.59 2.24
N PHE A 112 19.68 -0.39 2.96
CA PHE A 112 19.47 -1.74 2.46
C PHE A 112 18.58 -1.74 1.22
N TRP A 113 17.43 -1.07 1.26
CA TRP A 113 16.52 -1.10 0.12
C TRP A 113 17.05 -0.28 -1.06
N ALA A 114 17.73 0.85 -0.82
CA ALA A 114 18.44 1.59 -1.87
C ALA A 114 19.52 0.72 -2.52
N TYR A 115 20.25 -0.08 -1.75
CA TYR A 115 21.24 -1.03 -2.27
C TYR A 115 20.58 -2.11 -3.14
N VAL A 116 19.48 -2.72 -2.70
CA VAL A 116 18.73 -3.69 -3.52
C VAL A 116 18.24 -3.05 -4.82
N ARG A 117 17.66 -1.85 -4.75
CA ARG A 117 17.17 -1.13 -5.95
C ARG A 117 18.30 -0.75 -6.90
N SER A 118 19.49 -0.42 -6.39
CA SER A 118 20.64 -0.13 -7.26
C SER A 118 21.10 -1.32 -8.12
N HIS A 119 20.70 -2.54 -7.76
CA HIS A 119 20.97 -3.76 -8.52
C HIS A 119 19.81 -4.20 -9.42
N ASN A 120 18.64 -3.55 -9.33
CA ASN A 120 17.50 -3.81 -10.21
C ASN A 120 16.74 -2.49 -10.50
N PRO A 121 17.38 -1.41 -10.96
CA PRO A 121 16.79 -0.07 -10.96
C PRO A 121 15.70 0.14 -12.03
N ASP A 122 15.66 -0.72 -13.05
CA ASP A 122 14.86 -0.51 -14.28
C ASP A 122 13.38 -0.19 -14.01
N ILE A 123 12.95 0.96 -14.55
CA ILE A 123 11.56 1.42 -14.57
C ILE A 123 10.92 0.87 -15.85
N PHE A 124 10.79 -0.45 -15.88
CA PHE A 124 10.22 -1.20 -17.01
C PHE A 124 9.30 -2.31 -16.50
N GLY A 125 8.27 -2.58 -17.31
CA GLY A 125 7.27 -3.61 -17.07
C GLY A 125 6.21 -3.21 -16.04
N THR A 126 5.12 -3.98 -16.03
CA THR A 126 3.97 -3.81 -15.12
C THR A 126 3.47 -2.37 -15.10
N GLU A 127 3.36 -1.76 -13.92
CA GLU A 127 2.77 -0.44 -13.72
C GLU A 127 3.83 0.66 -13.51
N LYS A 128 5.14 0.32 -13.40
CA LYS A 128 6.21 1.32 -13.18
C LYS A 128 6.19 2.48 -14.17
N PRO A 129 5.99 2.26 -15.49
CA PRO A 129 5.93 3.35 -16.45
C PRO A 129 4.82 4.36 -16.12
N MET A 130 3.66 3.90 -15.64
CA MET A 130 2.56 4.76 -15.20
C MET A 130 2.96 5.59 -14.00
N GLU A 131 3.46 4.96 -12.94
CA GLU A 131 3.85 5.68 -11.72
C GLU A 131 4.96 6.70 -12.00
N PHE A 132 5.88 6.35 -12.91
CA PHE A 132 6.91 7.26 -13.36
C PHE A 132 6.37 8.42 -14.19
N ALA A 133 5.40 8.17 -15.08
CA ALA A 133 4.71 9.20 -15.84
C ALA A 133 4.03 10.22 -14.91
N PHE A 134 3.30 9.77 -13.90
CA PHE A 134 2.64 10.65 -12.93
C PHE A 134 3.63 11.47 -12.11
N MET A 135 4.72 10.85 -11.67
CA MET A 135 5.79 11.56 -10.97
C MET A 135 6.44 12.63 -11.86
N ASN A 136 6.71 12.33 -13.14
CA ASN A 136 7.30 13.28 -14.07
C ASN A 136 6.34 14.42 -14.44
N SER A 137 5.05 14.14 -14.62
CA SER A 137 4.04 15.20 -14.82
C SER A 137 4.05 16.21 -13.67
N ILE A 138 4.06 15.73 -12.42
CA ILE A 138 4.14 16.60 -11.24
C ILE A 138 5.45 17.42 -11.23
N LEU A 139 6.58 16.79 -11.54
CA LEU A 139 7.89 17.45 -11.56
C LEU A 139 8.00 18.51 -12.68
N ARG A 140 7.34 18.28 -13.81
CA ARG A 140 7.39 19.16 -14.98
C ARG A 140 6.50 20.39 -14.79
N ASN A 141 5.21 20.19 -14.55
CA ASN A 141 4.21 21.27 -14.52
C ASN A 141 4.29 22.07 -13.22
N GLY A 142 4.61 21.38 -12.12
CA GLY A 142 4.78 21.98 -10.80
C GLY A 142 3.52 22.68 -10.26
N THR A 143 2.35 22.39 -10.81
CA THR A 143 1.04 22.89 -10.39
C THR A 143 0.14 21.73 -9.97
N MET A 144 -0.93 22.04 -9.22
CA MET A 144 -1.91 21.06 -8.76
C MET A 144 -3.33 21.50 -9.18
N PRO A 145 -4.20 20.57 -9.61
CA PRO A 145 -3.91 19.16 -9.86
C PRO A 145 -2.95 18.99 -11.05
N PRO A 146 -2.12 17.92 -11.07
CA PRO A 146 -1.18 17.67 -12.16
C PRO A 146 -1.91 17.25 -13.44
N GLU A 147 -1.39 17.66 -14.58
CA GLU A 147 -1.89 17.24 -15.90
C GLU A 147 -1.69 15.74 -16.10
N ASP A 148 -2.61 15.08 -16.79
CA ASP A 148 -2.49 13.68 -17.15
C ASP A 148 -1.46 13.52 -18.28
N PRO A 149 -0.32 12.83 -18.05
CA PRO A 149 0.68 12.65 -19.09
C PRO A 149 0.14 11.82 -20.27
N TRP A 150 -0.91 11.04 -20.09
CA TRP A 150 -1.45 10.14 -21.11
C TRP A 150 -2.81 10.56 -21.65
N LEU A 151 -3.34 11.71 -21.23
CA LEU A 151 -4.58 12.26 -21.76
C LEU A 151 -4.58 13.79 -21.71
N SER A 152 -4.10 14.42 -22.78
CA SER A 152 -3.95 15.88 -22.85
C SER A 152 -5.26 16.63 -22.56
N GLY A 153 -5.14 17.71 -21.79
CA GLY A 153 -6.27 18.56 -21.40
C GLY A 153 -7.03 18.09 -20.16
N TYR A 154 -6.62 17.00 -19.53
CA TYR A 154 -7.21 16.49 -18.29
C TYR A 154 -6.18 16.45 -17.16
N ALA A 155 -6.65 16.44 -15.92
CA ALA A 155 -5.82 16.15 -14.75
C ALA A 155 -5.77 14.64 -14.49
N ILE A 156 -4.73 14.17 -13.80
CA ILE A 156 -4.57 12.77 -13.39
C ILE A 156 -5.79 12.33 -12.57
N SER A 157 -6.55 11.35 -13.08
CA SER A 157 -7.66 10.73 -12.35
C SER A 157 -7.16 9.50 -11.57
N TYR A 158 -6.31 9.73 -10.57
CA TYR A 158 -5.67 8.65 -9.81
C TYR A 158 -5.26 9.07 -8.39
N TYR A 159 -4.78 8.12 -7.57
CA TYR A 159 -4.27 8.37 -6.22
C TYR A 159 -2.88 9.02 -6.26
N TYR A 160 -2.79 10.30 -6.59
CA TYR A 160 -1.51 10.94 -6.89
C TYR A 160 -0.77 11.56 -5.71
N PHE A 161 -1.34 11.59 -4.50
CA PHE A 161 -0.74 12.31 -3.36
C PHE A 161 0.62 11.75 -2.93
N GLY A 162 0.80 10.43 -2.99
CA GLY A 162 2.09 9.82 -2.70
C GLY A 162 3.17 10.29 -3.69
N TYR A 163 2.83 10.42 -4.98
CA TYR A 163 3.75 10.99 -5.99
C TYR A 163 4.06 12.45 -5.72
N VAL A 164 3.14 13.24 -5.19
CA VAL A 164 3.42 14.63 -4.76
C VAL A 164 4.50 14.65 -3.69
N ILE A 165 4.41 13.79 -2.67
CA ILE A 165 5.41 13.70 -1.60
C ILE A 165 6.78 13.30 -2.17
N ILE A 166 6.82 12.32 -3.07
CA ILE A 166 8.07 11.83 -3.67
C ILE A 166 8.67 12.86 -4.63
N ALA A 167 7.85 13.54 -5.43
CA ALA A 167 8.26 14.62 -6.33
C ALA A 167 8.81 15.83 -5.54
N LEU A 168 8.21 16.18 -4.40
CA LEU A 168 8.72 17.23 -3.51
C LEU A 168 10.14 16.93 -3.03
N ILE A 169 10.39 15.71 -2.56
CA ILE A 169 11.73 15.31 -2.09
C ILE A 169 12.71 15.21 -3.27
N THR A 170 12.27 14.69 -4.41
CA THR A 170 13.07 14.59 -5.64
C THR A 170 13.54 15.98 -6.08
N SER A 171 12.60 16.92 -6.22
CA SER A 171 12.87 18.31 -6.61
C SER A 171 13.80 19.00 -5.60
N PHE A 172 13.54 18.87 -4.29
CA PHE A 172 14.36 19.53 -3.26
C PHE A 172 15.76 18.92 -3.11
N SER A 173 15.93 17.62 -3.34
CA SER A 173 17.23 16.96 -3.30
C SER A 173 18.09 17.20 -4.55
N GLY A 174 17.49 17.72 -5.64
CA GLY A 174 18.18 17.98 -6.90
C GLY A 174 18.60 16.73 -7.67
N VAL A 175 18.04 15.56 -7.33
CA VAL A 175 18.29 14.30 -8.05
C VAL A 175 17.38 14.22 -9.28
N THR A 176 17.80 13.44 -10.29
CA THR A 176 16.96 13.17 -11.46
C THR A 176 15.76 12.31 -11.08
N SER A 177 14.65 12.42 -11.83
CA SER A 177 13.44 11.66 -11.54
C SER A 177 13.63 10.14 -11.50
N PRO A 178 14.45 9.48 -12.36
CA PRO A 178 14.65 8.03 -12.28
C PRO A 178 15.32 7.60 -10.97
N VAL A 179 16.26 8.41 -10.48
CA VAL A 179 16.92 8.18 -9.18
C VAL A 179 15.94 8.44 -8.04
N GLY A 180 15.16 9.52 -8.13
CA GLY A 180 14.11 9.86 -7.17
C GLY A 180 13.04 8.77 -7.02
N PHE A 181 12.67 8.09 -8.12
CA PHE A 181 11.72 6.97 -8.10
C PHE A 181 12.24 5.79 -7.25
N ASN A 182 13.48 5.36 -7.50
CA ASN A 182 14.10 4.26 -6.75
C ASN A 182 14.42 4.63 -5.29
N LEU A 183 14.83 5.88 -5.02
CA LEU A 183 14.97 6.38 -3.64
C LEU A 183 13.62 6.51 -2.93
N GLY A 184 12.55 6.80 -3.66
CA GLY A 184 11.17 6.80 -3.17
C GLY A 184 10.77 5.44 -2.60
N LEU A 185 11.02 4.36 -3.34
CA LEU A 185 10.81 2.99 -2.85
C LEU A 185 11.60 2.72 -1.56
N ALA A 186 12.87 3.13 -1.51
CA ALA A 186 13.71 2.94 -0.34
C ALA A 186 13.22 3.75 0.87
N LEU A 187 12.78 4.99 0.66
CA LEU A 187 12.23 5.85 1.70
C LEU A 187 10.97 5.24 2.31
N VAL A 188 10.04 4.79 1.48
CA VAL A 188 8.80 4.15 1.92
C VAL A 188 9.09 2.87 2.71
N PHE A 189 10.05 2.06 2.26
CA PHE A 189 10.52 0.88 2.99
C PHE A 189 11.05 1.25 4.38
N GLY A 190 11.93 2.25 4.43
CA GLY A 190 12.52 2.75 5.66
C GLY A 190 11.49 3.26 6.66
N LEU A 191 10.62 4.18 6.22
CA LEU A 191 9.57 4.77 7.05
C LEU A 191 8.59 3.72 7.59
N THR A 192 8.21 2.74 6.77
CA THR A 192 7.31 1.66 7.19
C THR A 192 7.99 0.79 8.26
N ALA A 193 9.29 0.49 8.11
CA ALA A 193 10.03 -0.31 9.08
C ALA A 193 10.08 0.36 10.46
N VAL A 194 10.46 1.64 10.53
CA VAL A 194 10.48 2.37 11.81
C VAL A 194 9.07 2.57 12.38
N GLY A 195 8.07 2.79 11.54
CA GLY A 195 6.67 2.84 11.98
C GLY A 195 6.24 1.53 12.66
N ILE A 196 6.45 0.38 12.00
CA ILE A 196 6.05 -0.93 12.56
C ILE A 196 6.79 -1.21 13.87
N PHE A 197 8.08 -0.88 13.93
CA PHE A 197 8.87 -0.96 15.14
C PHE A 197 8.30 -0.08 16.26
N GLY A 198 8.00 1.20 15.99
CA GLY A 198 7.43 2.13 16.95
C GLY A 198 6.09 1.66 17.52
N LEU A 199 5.22 1.14 16.67
CA LEU A 199 3.93 0.61 17.08
C LEU A 199 4.09 -0.60 18.01
N SER A 200 4.93 -1.55 17.61
CA SER A 200 5.19 -2.75 18.42
C SER A 200 5.84 -2.38 19.76
N TYR A 201 6.80 -1.44 19.76
CA TYR A 201 7.41 -0.91 20.97
C TYR A 201 6.37 -0.29 21.92
N ASN A 202 5.43 0.49 21.40
CA ASN A 202 4.37 1.11 22.21
C ASN A 202 3.44 0.06 22.85
N LEU A 203 3.03 -0.97 22.11
CA LEU A 203 2.21 -2.07 22.62
C LEU A 203 2.95 -2.87 23.71
N ILE A 204 4.21 -3.20 23.45
CA ILE A 204 5.04 -4.00 24.36
C ILE A 204 5.38 -3.21 25.62
N SER A 205 5.90 -1.99 25.49
CA SER A 205 6.32 -1.15 26.62
C SER A 205 5.18 -0.84 27.58
N ARG A 206 3.97 -0.61 27.05
CA ARG A 206 2.79 -0.39 27.89
C ARG A 206 2.34 -1.65 28.63
N THR A 207 2.51 -2.83 28.02
CA THR A 207 2.25 -4.10 28.70
C THR A 207 3.28 -4.36 29.80
N PHE A 208 4.55 -4.05 29.53
CA PHE A 208 5.66 -4.22 30.46
C PHE A 208 5.56 -3.29 31.68
N GLY A 209 5.43 -1.97 31.47
CA GLY A 209 5.41 -0.96 32.53
C GLY A 209 4.28 -1.10 33.55
N ASN A 210 3.14 -1.68 33.15
CA ASN A 210 2.02 -1.95 34.06
C ASN A 210 2.22 -3.17 34.98
N GLN A 211 3.17 -4.06 34.67
CA GLN A 211 3.43 -5.27 35.47
C GLN A 211 4.77 -5.26 36.23
N SER A 212 5.76 -4.47 35.79
CA SER A 212 7.02 -4.29 36.55
C SER A 212 6.80 -3.65 37.94
N ARG A 213 5.66 -3.00 38.18
CA ARG A 213 5.25 -2.54 39.52
C ARG A 213 4.76 -3.67 40.45
N CYS A 214 4.46 -4.85 39.92
CA CYS A 214 3.89 -5.97 40.68
C CYS A 214 4.84 -7.17 40.86
N PHE A 215 5.96 -7.26 40.15
CA PHE A 215 6.90 -8.38 40.27
C PHE A 215 8.35 -7.90 40.37
N HIS A 216 8.96 -8.19 41.51
CA HIS A 216 10.38 -7.94 41.78
C HIS A 216 11.26 -9.04 41.15
N LYS A 217 12.43 -8.61 40.67
CA LYS A 217 13.66 -9.34 40.30
C LYS A 217 13.55 -10.86 40.13
N ASN A 218 13.52 -11.32 38.88
CA ASN A 218 14.32 -12.49 38.50
C ASN A 218 15.09 -12.18 37.20
N SER A 219 16.39 -12.03 37.39
CA SER A 219 17.44 -11.77 36.41
C SER A 219 17.83 -13.09 35.75
N ALA A 220 17.46 -13.32 34.49
CA ALA A 220 18.08 -14.34 33.62
C ALA A 220 17.61 -14.34 32.15
N ARG A 221 16.59 -13.57 31.75
CA ARG A 221 16.13 -13.56 30.33
C ARG A 221 16.60 -12.31 29.60
N THR A 222 17.84 -12.27 29.15
CA THR A 222 18.47 -11.15 28.43
C THR A 222 17.77 -10.82 27.10
N MET A 223 16.98 -11.74 26.53
CA MET A 223 16.16 -11.56 25.31
C MET A 223 14.87 -10.72 25.48
N THR A 224 14.63 -10.10 26.64
CA THR A 224 13.27 -9.64 27.01
C THR A 224 13.05 -8.13 27.07
N SER A 225 14.00 -7.35 26.58
CA SER A 225 13.80 -5.90 26.47
C SER A 225 12.69 -5.58 25.47
N PRO A 226 11.81 -4.58 25.73
CA PRO A 226 10.82 -4.10 24.75
C PRO A 226 11.39 -3.84 23.35
N PHE A 227 12.66 -3.45 23.27
CA PHE A 227 13.40 -3.27 22.02
C PHE A 227 13.55 -4.56 21.20
N VAL A 228 13.92 -5.67 21.86
CA VAL A 228 14.12 -6.96 21.18
C VAL A 228 12.79 -7.54 20.70
N GLY A 229 11.71 -7.35 21.48
CA GLY A 229 10.38 -7.74 21.01
C GLY A 229 9.89 -6.90 19.82
N ALA A 230 10.19 -5.59 19.83
CA ALA A 230 9.75 -4.68 18.79
C ALA A 230 10.52 -4.85 17.46
N ILE A 231 11.81 -5.21 17.49
CA ILE A 231 12.62 -5.37 16.27
C ILE A 231 12.18 -6.56 15.41
N VAL A 232 11.48 -7.53 15.99
CA VAL A 232 10.89 -8.66 15.24
C VAL A 232 9.76 -8.18 14.33
N ALA A 233 9.08 -7.07 14.66
CA ALA A 233 7.91 -6.63 13.93
C ALA A 233 8.23 -6.21 12.47
N PRO A 234 9.26 -5.39 12.17
CA PRO A 234 9.66 -5.12 10.79
C PRO A 234 10.11 -6.37 10.03
N VAL A 235 10.78 -7.32 10.70
CA VAL A 235 11.20 -8.58 10.06
C VAL A 235 9.99 -9.37 9.55
N ILE A 236 8.96 -9.51 10.38
CA ILE A 236 7.73 -10.23 10.00
C ILE A 236 6.90 -9.43 8.98
N GLY A 237 6.74 -8.12 9.21
CA GLY A 237 5.86 -7.28 8.40
C GLY A 237 6.41 -6.92 7.03
N LEU A 238 7.73 -6.73 6.90
CA LEU A 238 8.36 -6.23 5.67
C LEU A 238 9.35 -7.21 5.03
N PHE A 239 10.12 -7.95 5.84
CA PHE A 239 11.15 -8.83 5.29
C PHE A 239 10.68 -10.25 5.06
N SER A 240 9.60 -10.71 5.69
CA SER A 240 9.10 -12.07 5.48
C SER A 240 8.28 -12.15 4.20
N GLY A 241 8.51 -13.20 3.41
CA GLY A 241 7.56 -13.64 2.40
C GLY A 241 6.52 -14.62 2.97
N ASN A 242 5.67 -15.12 2.09
CA ASN A 242 4.74 -16.19 2.39
C ASN A 242 5.40 -17.58 2.23
N LEU A 243 4.66 -18.66 2.48
CA LEU A 243 5.23 -20.02 2.45
C LEU A 243 5.51 -20.53 1.04
N ASN A 244 5.10 -19.82 -0.02
CA ASN A 244 5.33 -20.27 -1.40
C ASN A 244 6.82 -20.37 -1.72
N GLY A 245 7.65 -19.49 -1.16
CA GLY A 245 9.10 -19.54 -1.37
C GLY A 245 9.71 -20.88 -0.92
N LEU A 246 9.31 -21.40 0.24
CA LEU A 246 9.71 -22.74 0.68
C LEU A 246 9.14 -23.82 -0.24
N LEU A 247 7.88 -23.68 -0.67
CA LEU A 247 7.23 -24.68 -1.51
C LEU A 247 7.90 -24.82 -2.89
N GLU A 248 8.31 -23.73 -3.53
CA GLU A 248 9.09 -23.77 -4.79
C GLU A 248 10.41 -24.53 -4.59
N VAL A 249 11.09 -24.31 -3.47
CA VAL A 249 12.34 -25.00 -3.13
C VAL A 249 12.11 -26.50 -2.95
N LEU A 250 11.08 -26.88 -2.19
CA LEU A 250 10.75 -28.28 -1.97
C LEU A 250 10.30 -28.97 -3.25
N HIS A 251 9.50 -28.29 -4.07
CA HIS A 251 8.99 -28.76 -5.35
C HIS A 251 10.16 -29.05 -6.30
N GLN A 252 11.05 -28.10 -6.54
CA GLN A 252 12.22 -28.28 -7.39
C GLN A 252 13.14 -29.43 -6.93
N ARG A 253 13.26 -29.65 -5.62
CA ARG A 253 14.04 -30.76 -5.04
C ARG A 253 13.35 -32.13 -5.16
N GLY A 254 12.15 -32.20 -5.73
CA GLY A 254 11.38 -33.43 -5.84
C GLY A 254 10.81 -33.93 -4.51
N LEU A 255 10.69 -33.05 -3.50
CA LEU A 255 10.11 -33.41 -2.21
C LEU A 255 8.59 -33.26 -2.27
N GLY A 256 7.85 -34.22 -1.69
CA GLY A 256 6.39 -34.25 -1.73
C GLY A 256 5.83 -35.06 -2.91
N THR A 257 4.63 -35.64 -2.73
CA THR A 257 4.00 -36.49 -3.74
C THR A 257 3.28 -35.66 -4.81
N GLY A 258 3.12 -36.20 -6.02
CA GLY A 258 2.32 -35.53 -7.07
C GLY A 258 0.84 -35.32 -6.68
N GLU A 259 0.33 -36.10 -5.73
CA GLU A 259 -0.99 -35.86 -5.13
C GLU A 259 -1.01 -34.66 -4.20
N PHE A 260 0.04 -34.47 -3.39
CA PHE A 260 0.17 -33.30 -2.51
C PHE A 260 0.20 -31.99 -3.31
N TRP A 261 1.00 -31.96 -4.37
CA TRP A 261 1.15 -30.79 -5.25
C TRP A 261 -0.15 -30.44 -5.98
N ARG A 262 -0.85 -31.43 -6.53
CA ARG A 262 -2.19 -31.25 -7.12
C ARG A 262 -3.24 -30.86 -6.08
N TRP A 263 -3.16 -31.39 -4.86
CA TRP A 263 -4.06 -31.02 -3.77
C TRP A 263 -3.85 -29.55 -3.34
N LEU A 264 -2.61 -29.07 -3.33
CA LEU A 264 -2.27 -27.68 -2.99
C LEU A 264 -2.86 -26.70 -4.01
N ASP A 265 -2.89 -27.10 -5.29
CA ASP A 265 -3.55 -26.39 -6.40
C ASP A 265 -3.03 -24.95 -6.55
N ILE A 266 -1.71 -24.79 -6.54
CA ILE A 266 -1.02 -23.53 -6.82
C ILE A 266 -0.41 -23.66 -8.21
N LYS A 267 -0.66 -22.65 -9.04
CA LYS A 267 -0.18 -22.60 -10.43
C LYS A 267 1.33 -22.80 -10.50
N TRP A 268 1.77 -23.54 -11.52
CA TRP A 268 3.17 -23.86 -11.82
C TRP A 268 3.88 -24.83 -10.88
N ILE A 269 3.27 -25.18 -9.74
CA ILE A 269 3.76 -26.24 -8.85
C ILE A 269 2.75 -27.37 -8.67
N ASP A 270 1.69 -27.39 -9.48
CA ASP A 270 0.63 -28.42 -9.51
C ASP A 270 0.96 -29.61 -10.44
N TYR A 271 2.12 -29.61 -11.07
CA TYR A 271 2.64 -30.69 -11.92
C TYR A 271 4.03 -31.15 -11.46
N ALA A 272 4.61 -32.15 -12.13
CA ALA A 272 5.91 -32.70 -11.76
C ALA A 272 7.04 -31.65 -11.93
N PRO A 273 7.94 -31.49 -10.95
CA PRO A 273 9.00 -30.50 -11.02
C PRO A 273 10.04 -30.81 -12.09
N SER A 274 10.69 -29.76 -12.60
CA SER A 274 12.02 -29.90 -13.22
C SER A 274 13.05 -30.01 -12.10
N LEU A 275 13.65 -31.19 -11.93
CA LEU A 275 14.58 -31.44 -10.83
C LEU A 275 15.88 -30.65 -11.00
N SER A 276 16.36 -30.09 -9.90
CA SER A 276 17.67 -29.43 -9.82
C SER A 276 18.36 -29.79 -8.51
N ASP A 277 19.69 -29.87 -8.57
CA ASP A 277 20.53 -30.09 -7.38
C ASP A 277 20.67 -28.83 -6.52
N LEU A 278 20.29 -27.67 -7.06
CA LEU A 278 20.31 -26.40 -6.35
C LEU A 278 19.08 -26.23 -5.46
N TRP A 279 19.29 -25.64 -4.28
CA TRP A 279 18.22 -25.25 -3.36
C TRP A 279 17.53 -23.94 -3.76
N MET A 280 18.14 -23.16 -4.66
CA MET A 280 17.53 -21.93 -5.15
C MET A 280 16.58 -22.24 -6.32
N PRO A 281 15.34 -21.76 -6.31
CA PRO A 281 14.43 -21.98 -7.43
C PRO A 281 14.95 -21.33 -8.72
N GLU A 282 14.90 -22.06 -9.84
CA GLU A 282 15.43 -21.64 -11.14
C GLU A 282 14.35 -21.32 -12.17
N ARG A 283 13.11 -21.74 -11.90
CA ARG A 283 11.97 -21.52 -12.80
C ARG A 283 11.78 -20.03 -13.08
N TYR A 284 11.66 -19.66 -14.35
CA TYR A 284 11.33 -18.30 -14.74
C TYR A 284 10.06 -17.82 -14.00
N LEU A 285 10.12 -16.62 -13.41
CA LEU A 285 9.06 -16.02 -12.59
C LEU A 285 8.61 -16.86 -11.37
N TRP A 286 9.46 -17.72 -10.80
CA TRP A 286 9.12 -18.43 -9.56
C TRP A 286 8.72 -17.48 -8.43
N TRP A 287 9.40 -16.34 -8.29
CA TRP A 287 9.13 -15.33 -7.28
C TRP A 287 7.79 -14.63 -7.50
N TRP A 288 7.27 -14.62 -8.75
CA TRP A 288 5.96 -14.05 -9.09
C TRP A 288 4.83 -14.86 -8.49
N GLN A 289 4.96 -16.19 -8.50
CA GLN A 289 3.95 -17.14 -8.03
C GLN A 289 3.55 -16.92 -6.56
N ALA A 290 4.48 -16.39 -5.74
CA ALA A 290 4.18 -16.03 -4.36
C ALA A 290 3.08 -14.98 -4.21
N SER A 291 2.82 -14.15 -5.24
CA SER A 291 1.73 -13.17 -5.25
C SER A 291 0.43 -13.69 -5.88
N ARG A 292 0.37 -14.95 -6.28
CA ARG A 292 -0.77 -15.58 -6.98
C ARG A 292 -1.05 -16.97 -6.41
N VAL A 293 -1.05 -17.09 -5.08
CA VAL A 293 -1.22 -18.40 -4.41
C VAL A 293 -2.68 -18.85 -4.32
N VAL A 294 -3.63 -17.93 -4.54
CA VAL A 294 -5.06 -18.24 -4.57
C VAL A 294 -5.50 -18.46 -6.01
N ARG A 295 -6.19 -19.57 -6.25
CA ARG A 295 -6.65 -19.97 -7.59
C ARG A 295 -8.16 -20.13 -7.60
N ASP A 296 -8.85 -19.17 -8.21
CA ASP A 296 -10.32 -19.19 -8.33
C ASP A 296 -10.77 -20.11 -9.47
N ARG A 297 -11.99 -20.66 -9.35
CA ARG A 297 -12.58 -21.60 -10.30
C ARG A 297 -13.96 -21.15 -10.75
N ASN A 298 -14.20 -21.22 -12.06
CA ASN A 298 -15.50 -21.03 -12.67
C ASN A 298 -16.52 -22.04 -12.15
N VAL A 299 -17.79 -21.83 -12.46
CA VAL A 299 -18.89 -22.65 -11.92
C VAL A 299 -18.88 -24.10 -12.42
N ASP A 300 -18.29 -24.36 -13.59
CA ASP A 300 -18.04 -25.72 -14.11
C ASP A 300 -16.83 -26.42 -13.45
N GLY A 301 -16.13 -25.72 -12.54
CA GLY A 301 -14.94 -26.22 -11.85
C GLY A 301 -13.63 -25.96 -12.61
N SER A 302 -13.70 -25.39 -13.82
CA SER A 302 -12.53 -24.97 -14.58
C SER A 302 -11.80 -23.83 -13.88
N VAL A 303 -10.49 -23.71 -14.11
CA VAL A 303 -9.66 -22.66 -13.53
C VAL A 303 -9.98 -21.34 -14.21
N MET A 304 -10.16 -20.28 -13.41
CA MET A 304 -10.30 -18.94 -13.96
C MET A 304 -8.97 -18.45 -14.54
N VAL A 305 -9.03 -17.80 -15.70
CA VAL A 305 -7.84 -17.17 -16.31
C VAL A 305 -7.31 -16.04 -15.43
N LEU A 306 -8.22 -15.27 -14.83
CA LEU A 306 -7.89 -14.17 -13.92
C LEU A 306 -7.68 -14.70 -12.50
N GLU A 307 -6.46 -14.57 -11.99
CA GLU A 307 -6.08 -15.02 -10.64
C GLU A 307 -6.17 -13.86 -9.64
N PRO A 308 -6.72 -14.09 -8.43
CA PRO A 308 -6.64 -13.11 -7.35
C PRO A 308 -5.20 -12.69 -7.05
N ILE A 309 -5.01 -11.38 -6.91
CA ILE A 309 -3.72 -10.80 -6.53
C ILE A 309 -3.59 -10.93 -5.01
N THR A 310 -2.57 -11.66 -4.55
CA THR A 310 -2.27 -11.88 -3.12
C THR A 310 -0.87 -11.39 -2.78
N GLU A 311 -0.61 -10.11 -3.04
CA GLU A 311 0.67 -9.50 -2.70
C GLU A 311 0.84 -9.28 -1.19
N PHE A 312 2.09 -9.16 -0.79
CA PHE A 312 2.54 -8.79 0.53
C PHE A 312 3.69 -7.78 0.40
N PRO A 313 4.05 -7.03 1.46
CA PRO A 313 4.96 -5.89 1.34
C PRO A 313 6.26 -6.17 0.60
N LEU A 314 6.98 -7.24 0.96
CA LEU A 314 8.24 -7.57 0.30
C LEU A 314 8.07 -7.82 -1.21
N PHE A 315 7.00 -8.50 -1.62
CA PHE A 315 6.71 -8.74 -3.03
C PHE A 315 6.56 -7.40 -3.77
N SER A 316 5.74 -6.48 -3.27
CA SER A 316 5.50 -5.20 -3.95
C SER A 316 6.77 -4.35 -4.01
N PHE A 317 7.59 -4.36 -2.95
CA PHE A 317 8.88 -3.67 -2.96
C PHE A 317 9.87 -4.31 -3.96
N LEU A 318 9.89 -5.64 -4.06
CA LEU A 318 10.75 -6.38 -5.00
C LEU A 318 10.30 -6.18 -6.46
N LEU A 319 8.99 -6.14 -6.70
CA LEU A 319 8.40 -5.81 -7.98
C LEU A 319 8.90 -4.43 -8.42
N GLY A 320 8.83 -3.45 -7.52
CA GLY A 320 9.39 -2.12 -7.68
C GLY A 320 8.40 -1.11 -8.26
N ASP A 321 7.10 -1.42 -8.22
CA ASP A 321 6.03 -0.52 -8.64
C ASP A 321 5.81 0.46 -7.48
N LEU A 322 5.91 1.77 -7.75
CA LEU A 322 5.73 2.80 -6.72
C LEU A 322 4.23 3.05 -6.50
N HIS A 323 3.47 1.97 -6.47
CA HIS A 323 2.01 1.98 -6.53
C HIS A 323 1.39 2.62 -5.27
N PRO A 324 0.17 3.18 -5.35
CA PRO A 324 -0.43 3.90 -4.23
C PRO A 324 -0.57 3.11 -2.91
N HIS A 325 -0.84 1.80 -2.93
CA HIS A 325 -0.89 1.01 -1.69
C HIS A 325 0.49 0.88 -1.03
N LEU A 326 1.57 0.90 -1.81
CA LEU A 326 2.93 0.88 -1.30
C LEU A 326 3.28 2.23 -0.69
N LEU A 327 3.02 3.32 -1.43
CA LEU A 327 3.19 4.70 -0.96
C LEU A 327 2.40 4.99 0.33
N ALA A 328 1.24 4.37 0.50
CA ALA A 328 0.40 4.52 1.68
C ALA A 328 0.94 3.82 2.94
N LEU A 329 1.83 2.81 2.83
CA LEU A 329 2.25 1.97 3.96
C LEU A 329 2.74 2.74 5.21
N PRO A 330 3.63 3.74 5.11
CA PRO A 330 4.06 4.51 6.28
C PRO A 330 2.90 5.24 6.97
N PHE A 331 1.94 5.72 6.18
CA PHE A 331 0.79 6.49 6.64
C PHE A 331 -0.32 5.60 7.19
N VAL A 332 -0.47 4.38 6.65
CA VAL A 332 -1.28 3.30 7.23
C VAL A 332 -0.78 2.99 8.64
N VAL A 333 0.53 2.77 8.81
CA VAL A 333 1.10 2.48 10.12
C VAL A 333 0.96 3.68 11.07
N LEU A 334 1.10 4.91 10.56
CA LEU A 334 0.81 6.14 11.32
C LEU A 334 -0.67 6.20 11.75
N ALA A 335 -1.62 5.83 10.90
CA ALA A 335 -3.04 5.78 11.27
C ALA A 335 -3.31 4.75 12.38
N ILE A 336 -2.58 3.63 12.41
CA ILE A 336 -2.67 2.67 13.53
C ILE A 336 -2.08 3.26 14.83
N HIS A 337 -1.04 4.12 14.76
CA HIS A 337 -0.58 4.87 15.94
C HIS A 337 -1.64 5.84 16.45
N VAL A 338 -2.33 6.54 15.54
CA VAL A 338 -3.47 7.40 15.88
C VAL A 338 -4.58 6.58 16.54
N ALA A 339 -4.93 5.42 15.98
CA ALA A 339 -5.91 4.51 16.58
C ALA A 339 -5.49 4.03 17.97
N LEU A 340 -4.21 3.72 18.18
CA LEU A 340 -3.68 3.34 19.49
C LEU A 340 -3.71 4.51 20.48
N GLN A 341 -3.38 5.72 20.04
CA GLN A 341 -3.47 6.94 20.84
C GLN A 341 -4.93 7.21 21.26
N LEU A 342 -5.88 7.06 20.34
CA LEU A 342 -7.32 7.18 20.60
C LEU A 342 -7.84 6.10 21.57
N TYR A 343 -7.32 4.87 21.46
CA TYR A 343 -7.62 3.76 22.36
C TYR A 343 -7.08 4.02 23.78
N VAL A 344 -5.83 4.47 23.87
CA VAL A 344 -5.17 4.73 25.16
C VAL A 344 -5.86 5.88 25.91
N GLY A 345 -6.28 6.93 25.18
CA GLY A 345 -6.89 8.14 25.74
C GLY A 345 -5.95 8.91 26.68
N ASN A 346 -6.42 10.02 27.26
CA ASN A 346 -5.56 10.81 28.13
C ASN A 346 -5.53 10.31 29.58
N LYS A 347 -4.41 10.60 30.26
CA LYS A 347 -4.32 10.50 31.72
C LYS A 347 -5.35 11.44 32.36
N LYS A 348 -5.85 11.06 33.56
CA LYS A 348 -6.84 11.85 34.32
C LYS A 348 -6.37 13.32 34.40
N GLY A 349 -7.22 14.26 33.95
CA GLY A 349 -6.96 15.69 34.02
C GLY A 349 -6.37 16.34 32.75
N ALA A 350 -6.05 15.56 31.70
CA ALA A 350 -5.70 16.10 30.40
C ALA A 350 -6.82 15.79 29.38
N SER A 351 -7.17 16.77 28.56
CA SER A 351 -8.30 16.76 27.63
C SER A 351 -8.26 15.57 26.67
N ASP A 352 -9.22 14.63 26.81
CA ASP A 352 -9.65 13.75 25.70
C ASP A 352 -9.96 14.62 24.46
N VAL A 353 -10.01 14.02 23.26
CA VAL A 353 -10.41 14.74 22.01
C VAL A 353 -11.68 15.57 22.25
N ILE A 354 -12.46 15.18 23.25
CA ILE A 354 -13.49 15.97 23.90
C ILE A 354 -13.32 15.94 25.44
N GLU A 355 -13.23 17.08 26.13
CA GLU A 355 -13.25 17.18 27.59
C GLU A 355 -14.63 16.86 28.14
N ARG A 356 -14.64 16.47 29.41
CA ARG A 356 -15.84 16.36 30.22
C ARG A 356 -15.52 17.01 31.54
N ASP A 357 -15.64 18.32 31.61
CA ASP A 357 -15.68 18.97 32.91
C ASP A 357 -16.96 18.53 33.62
N ALA A 358 -16.74 17.70 34.63
CA ALA A 358 -17.76 17.00 35.36
C ALA A 358 -18.39 17.92 36.40
N ILE A 359 -19.07 19.00 35.99
CA ILE A 359 -19.88 19.82 36.91
C ILE A 359 -21.30 20.15 36.38
N SER A 360 -21.61 20.07 35.08
CA SER A 360 -22.99 20.32 34.60
C SER A 360 -23.44 19.36 33.52
N LYS A 361 -24.57 18.67 33.77
CA LYS A 361 -25.25 17.76 32.83
C LYS A 361 -25.68 18.41 31.50
N ASN A 362 -25.54 19.74 31.35
CA ASN A 362 -26.00 20.51 30.19
C ASN A 362 -24.89 21.27 29.43
N SER A 363 -23.61 20.98 29.67
CA SER A 363 -22.51 21.63 28.92
C SER A 363 -22.09 20.80 27.70
N LEU A 364 -21.97 21.47 26.55
CA LEU A 364 -21.48 20.88 25.30
C LEU A 364 -20.02 20.38 25.49
N PRO A 365 -19.65 19.28 24.84
CA PRO A 365 -18.28 18.76 24.87
C PRO A 365 -17.23 19.77 24.37
N THR A 366 -16.18 20.07 25.14
CA THR A 366 -15.04 20.90 24.69
C THR A 366 -14.11 20.08 23.80
N ILE A 367 -14.06 20.41 22.51
CA ILE A 367 -13.32 19.64 21.49
C ILE A 367 -11.87 20.11 21.43
N ASP A 368 -10.91 19.19 21.52
CA ASP A 368 -9.52 19.46 21.15
C ASP A 368 -9.43 19.52 19.61
N ILE A 369 -9.73 20.70 19.07
CA ILE A 369 -9.75 20.98 17.63
C ILE A 369 -8.40 20.63 16.99
N ALA A 370 -7.29 20.88 17.69
CA ALA A 370 -5.95 20.58 17.16
C ALA A 370 -5.76 19.08 16.94
N ARG A 371 -6.17 18.24 17.90
CA ARG A 371 -6.16 16.78 17.73
C ARG A 371 -7.14 16.29 16.68
N LEU A 372 -8.34 16.87 16.62
CA LEU A 372 -9.34 16.53 15.63
C LEU A 372 -8.83 16.79 14.21
N LEU A 373 -8.24 17.97 13.97
CA LEU A 373 -7.62 18.34 12.70
C LEU A 373 -6.42 17.44 12.37
N PHE A 374 -5.53 17.21 13.35
CA PHE A 374 -4.35 16.38 13.15
C PHE A 374 -4.70 14.92 12.82
N PHE A 375 -5.61 14.30 13.57
CA PHE A 375 -6.06 12.93 13.30
C PHE A 375 -6.93 12.84 12.05
N GLY A 376 -7.77 13.85 11.80
CA GLY A 376 -8.57 13.95 10.58
C GLY A 376 -7.70 14.08 9.33
N LEU A 377 -6.60 14.84 9.39
CA LEU A 377 -5.63 14.97 8.29
C LEU A 377 -4.93 13.65 8.01
N ILE A 378 -4.50 12.92 9.04
CA ILE A 378 -3.83 11.62 8.90
C ILE A 378 -4.78 10.56 8.33
N ILE A 379 -5.96 10.40 8.93
CA ILE A 379 -6.92 9.36 8.51
C ILE A 379 -7.49 9.73 7.13
N GLY A 380 -7.87 11.00 6.93
CA GLY A 380 -8.32 11.52 5.63
C GLY A 380 -7.28 11.39 4.54
N GLY A 381 -5.99 11.56 4.85
CA GLY A 381 -4.91 11.41 3.87
C GLY A 381 -4.84 10.03 3.24
N LEU A 382 -5.30 8.99 3.94
CA LEU A 382 -5.40 7.65 3.37
C LEU A 382 -6.39 7.58 2.21
N SER A 383 -7.45 8.41 2.18
CA SER A 383 -8.39 8.38 1.06
C SER A 383 -7.75 8.82 -0.25
N PHE A 384 -6.80 9.75 -0.16
CA PHE A 384 -6.07 10.31 -1.29
C PHE A 384 -4.79 9.51 -1.62
N LEU A 385 -4.13 8.94 -0.61
CA LEU A 385 -2.98 8.04 -0.81
C LEU A 385 -3.40 6.70 -1.40
N ASN A 386 -4.48 6.10 -0.92
CA ASN A 386 -5.05 4.84 -1.41
C ASN A 386 -6.45 4.66 -0.83
N THR A 387 -7.50 4.99 -1.60
CA THR A 387 -8.89 5.10 -1.10
C THR A 387 -9.40 3.90 -0.31
N TRP A 388 -8.92 2.69 -0.62
CA TRP A 388 -9.29 1.44 0.06
C TRP A 388 -8.88 1.40 1.54
N ASP A 389 -7.84 2.13 1.93
CA ASP A 389 -7.29 2.11 3.29
C ASP A 389 -8.11 2.98 4.24
N TYR A 390 -8.71 4.06 3.75
CA TYR A 390 -9.50 5.00 4.54
C TYR A 390 -10.60 4.33 5.40
N PRO A 391 -11.55 3.54 4.83
CA PRO A 391 -12.60 2.93 5.64
C PRO A 391 -12.05 1.93 6.68
N ILE A 392 -10.96 1.24 6.36
CA ILE A 392 -10.34 0.25 7.24
C ILE A 392 -9.78 0.94 8.49
N TYR A 393 -8.96 1.98 8.30
CA TYR A 393 -8.30 2.64 9.43
C TYR A 393 -9.20 3.64 10.16
N LEU A 394 -10.25 4.14 9.50
CA LEU A 394 -11.35 4.82 10.18
C LEU A 394 -12.09 3.86 11.13
N PHE A 395 -12.37 2.61 10.69
CA PHE A 395 -12.97 1.59 11.54
C PHE A 395 -12.07 1.24 12.73
N VAL A 396 -10.78 0.96 12.50
CA VAL A 396 -9.83 0.64 13.58
C VAL A 396 -9.70 1.81 14.57
N SER A 397 -9.66 3.05 14.08
CA SER A 397 -9.59 4.25 14.92
C SER A 397 -10.87 4.46 15.74
N SER A 398 -12.03 4.29 15.11
CA SER A 398 -13.34 4.47 15.75
C SER A 398 -13.61 3.39 16.81
N VAL A 399 -13.43 2.12 16.46
CA VAL A 399 -13.62 1.02 17.40
C VAL A 399 -12.55 1.06 18.49
N GLY A 400 -11.29 1.36 18.15
CA GLY A 400 -10.22 1.58 19.12
C GLY A 400 -10.59 2.68 20.11
N TYR A 401 -11.06 3.83 19.62
CA TYR A 401 -11.53 4.93 20.46
C TYR A 401 -12.61 4.47 21.44
N LEU A 402 -13.62 3.72 20.98
CA LEU A 402 -14.73 3.21 21.80
C LEU A 402 -14.27 2.17 22.83
N LEU A 403 -13.40 1.23 22.43
CA LEU A 403 -12.86 0.20 23.32
C LEU A 403 -11.99 0.78 24.45
N GLY A 404 -11.43 1.97 24.25
CA GLY A 404 -10.69 2.73 25.27
C GLY A 404 -11.56 3.34 26.37
N ARG A 405 -12.90 3.37 26.20
CA ARG A 405 -13.83 4.06 27.09
C ARG A 405 -14.52 3.09 28.05
N LYS A 406 -14.67 3.53 29.31
CA LYS A 406 -15.39 2.74 30.33
C LYS A 406 -16.89 2.61 30.03
N LYS A 407 -17.48 3.66 29.47
CA LYS A 407 -18.87 3.72 29.03
C LYS A 407 -18.91 4.52 27.73
N VAL A 408 -19.56 3.95 26.71
CA VAL A 408 -19.86 4.64 25.46
C VAL A 408 -21.12 5.46 25.65
N GLY A 409 -21.17 6.63 25.02
CA GLY A 409 -22.30 7.57 25.09
C GLY A 409 -22.26 8.53 23.92
N LEU A 410 -23.31 9.34 23.73
CA LEU A 410 -23.52 10.16 22.54
C LEU A 410 -22.33 11.04 22.15
N GLY A 411 -21.65 11.67 23.12
CA GLY A 411 -20.46 12.51 22.84
C GLY A 411 -19.33 11.76 22.13
N HIS A 412 -19.16 10.46 22.38
CA HIS A 412 -18.17 9.65 21.67
C HIS A 412 -18.57 9.39 20.21
N LEU A 413 -19.87 9.19 19.95
CA LEU A 413 -20.40 9.03 18.60
C LEU A 413 -20.29 10.35 17.82
N ILE A 414 -20.55 11.48 18.48
CA ILE A 414 -20.33 12.81 17.91
C ILE A 414 -18.84 13.02 17.59
N SER A 415 -17.91 12.60 18.46
CA SER A 415 -16.47 12.69 18.17
C SER A 415 -16.08 11.93 16.89
N ILE A 416 -16.63 10.72 16.72
CA ILE A 416 -16.41 9.91 15.53
C ILE A 416 -17.01 10.59 14.30
N GLY A 417 -18.23 11.11 14.40
CA GLY A 417 -18.87 11.87 13.32
C GLY A 417 -18.05 13.10 12.90
N MET A 418 -17.56 13.87 13.87
CA MET A 418 -16.68 15.01 13.61
C MET A 418 -15.36 14.60 12.95
N LEU A 419 -14.76 13.49 13.39
CA LEU A 419 -13.54 12.97 12.78
C LEU A 419 -13.76 12.62 11.32
N ILE A 420 -14.88 11.96 11.00
CA ILE A 420 -15.28 11.61 9.62
C ILE A 420 -15.49 12.88 8.77
N VAL A 421 -16.21 13.86 9.31
CA VAL A 421 -16.47 15.12 8.59
C VAL A 421 -15.16 15.85 8.32
N VAL A 422 -14.29 16.00 9.31
CA VAL A 422 -13.00 16.68 9.13
C VAL A 422 -12.09 15.92 8.18
N SER A 423 -12.04 14.58 8.24
CA SER A 423 -11.20 13.80 7.33
C SER A 423 -11.63 13.90 5.87
N ILE A 424 -12.93 14.11 5.60
CA ILE A 424 -13.44 14.35 4.24
C ILE A 424 -13.20 15.81 3.83
N LEU A 425 -13.54 16.78 4.69
CA LEU A 425 -13.44 18.20 4.37
C LEU A 425 -12.02 18.65 4.05
N LEU A 426 -11.01 18.14 4.76
CA LEU A 426 -9.61 18.51 4.53
C LEU A 426 -9.09 18.09 3.14
N TYR A 427 -9.72 17.10 2.51
CA TYR A 427 -9.36 16.58 1.19
C TYR A 427 -10.47 16.81 0.15
N TRP A 428 -11.40 17.71 0.44
CA TRP A 428 -12.53 18.04 -0.45
C TRP A 428 -12.10 18.37 -1.90
N PRO A 429 -11.02 19.15 -2.15
CA PRO A 429 -10.57 19.40 -3.53
C PRO A 429 -10.20 18.14 -4.30
N PHE A 430 -9.64 17.12 -3.64
CA PHE A 430 -9.34 15.83 -4.29
C PHE A 430 -10.63 15.11 -4.70
N TYR A 431 -11.65 15.08 -3.83
CA TYR A 431 -12.91 14.40 -4.12
C TYR A 431 -13.70 15.03 -5.27
N ILE A 432 -13.54 16.33 -5.54
CA ILE A 432 -14.19 16.99 -6.68
C ILE A 432 -13.58 16.54 -8.00
N GLY A 433 -12.25 16.38 -8.05
CA GLY A 433 -11.52 16.02 -9.28
C GLY A 433 -11.36 14.52 -9.52
N PHE A 434 -11.71 13.67 -8.54
CA PHE A 434 -11.47 12.23 -8.60
C PHE A 434 -12.68 11.48 -9.19
N GLN A 435 -12.45 10.73 -10.27
CA GLN A 435 -13.40 9.72 -10.77
C GLN A 435 -13.05 8.33 -10.23
N SER A 436 -14.06 7.50 -9.97
CA SER A 436 -13.89 6.18 -9.36
C SER A 436 -14.47 5.07 -10.22
N GLN A 437 -13.69 4.01 -10.42
CA GLN A 437 -14.10 2.77 -11.09
C GLN A 437 -15.05 1.88 -10.27
N ALA A 438 -15.15 2.11 -8.95
CA ALA A 438 -15.95 1.26 -8.07
C ALA A 438 -17.45 1.44 -8.35
N ALA A 439 -18.09 0.41 -8.89
CA ALA A 439 -19.49 0.44 -9.36
C ALA A 439 -20.44 -0.38 -8.47
N GLY A 440 -20.21 -0.37 -7.15
CA GLY A 440 -21.04 -1.07 -6.15
C GLY A 440 -20.48 -2.41 -5.66
N VAL A 441 -21.27 -3.15 -4.89
CA VAL A 441 -20.87 -4.42 -4.23
C VAL A 441 -21.61 -5.59 -4.87
N LEU A 442 -20.87 -6.63 -5.26
CA LEU A 442 -21.38 -7.89 -5.81
C LEU A 442 -21.20 -9.04 -4.82
N PRO A 443 -22.07 -10.07 -4.85
CA PRO A 443 -21.90 -11.26 -4.03
C PRO A 443 -20.79 -12.14 -4.61
N ASN A 444 -19.86 -12.60 -3.77
CA ASN A 444 -19.02 -13.74 -4.09
C ASN A 444 -19.77 -15.00 -3.69
N VAL A 445 -20.17 -15.79 -4.68
CA VAL A 445 -20.95 -17.01 -4.48
C VAL A 445 -20.18 -18.27 -4.84
N PHE A 446 -19.24 -18.22 -5.79
CA PHE A 446 -18.58 -19.40 -6.36
C PHE A 446 -17.09 -19.55 -6.06
N TYR A 447 -16.44 -18.53 -5.50
CA TYR A 447 -14.99 -18.47 -5.34
C TYR A 447 -14.58 -18.53 -3.87
N PRO A 448 -14.76 -19.67 -3.16
CA PRO A 448 -14.19 -19.82 -1.83
C PRO A 448 -12.68 -20.05 -1.92
N THR A 449 -11.92 -19.36 -1.09
CA THR A 449 -10.47 -19.59 -0.96
C THR A 449 -10.23 -20.90 -0.22
N ARG A 450 -9.41 -21.79 -0.78
CA ARG A 450 -9.03 -23.05 -0.12
C ARG A 450 -8.12 -22.76 1.08
N ILE A 451 -8.34 -23.45 2.21
CA ILE A 451 -7.56 -23.24 3.43
C ILE A 451 -6.06 -23.51 3.24
N ALA A 452 -5.70 -24.45 2.35
CA ALA A 452 -4.30 -24.73 2.02
C ALA A 452 -3.62 -23.50 1.40
N GLN A 453 -4.22 -22.90 0.36
CA GLN A 453 -3.73 -21.67 -0.28
C GLN A 453 -3.72 -20.49 0.69
N PHE A 454 -4.77 -20.37 1.53
CA PHE A 454 -4.84 -19.35 2.56
C PHE A 454 -3.70 -19.47 3.60
N MET A 455 -3.37 -20.69 4.01
CA MET A 455 -2.23 -20.96 4.90
C MET A 455 -0.89 -20.76 4.22
N VAL A 456 -0.78 -21.02 2.92
CA VAL A 456 0.42 -20.65 2.17
C VAL A 456 0.62 -19.14 2.20
N MET A 457 -0.44 -18.36 1.99
CA MET A 457 -0.39 -16.90 2.04
C MET A 457 -0.05 -16.40 3.44
N PHE A 458 -0.81 -16.79 4.47
CA PHE A 458 -0.75 -16.13 5.79
C PHE A 458 -0.12 -16.97 6.90
N GLY A 459 0.28 -18.21 6.65
CA GLY A 459 0.78 -19.14 7.67
C GLY A 459 1.95 -18.58 8.47
N VAL A 460 2.82 -17.77 7.82
CA VAL A 460 3.95 -17.11 8.49
C VAL A 460 3.52 -16.15 9.60
N LEU A 461 2.36 -15.51 9.42
CA LEU A 461 1.77 -14.60 10.41
C LEU A 461 0.84 -15.34 11.36
N LEU A 462 -0.01 -16.22 10.83
CA LEU A 462 -1.08 -16.87 11.58
C LEU A 462 -0.58 -17.92 12.56
N VAL A 463 0.50 -18.65 12.27
CA VAL A 463 1.04 -19.64 13.21
C VAL A 463 1.48 -18.98 14.54
N PRO A 464 2.32 -17.92 14.53
CA PRO A 464 2.60 -17.15 15.74
C PRO A 464 1.35 -16.59 16.43
N VAL A 465 0.41 -16.03 15.66
CA VAL A 465 -0.82 -15.41 16.18
C VAL A 465 -1.71 -16.43 16.86
N VAL A 466 -2.00 -17.56 16.21
CA VAL A 466 -2.87 -18.62 16.74
C VAL A 466 -2.22 -19.29 17.95
N GLY A 467 -0.90 -19.55 17.91
CA GLY A 467 -0.19 -20.10 19.07
C GLY A 467 -0.28 -19.16 20.29
N TRP A 468 -0.14 -17.85 20.08
CA TRP A 468 -0.37 -16.86 21.14
C TRP A 468 -1.83 -16.85 21.61
N LEU A 469 -2.80 -16.89 20.68
CA LEU A 469 -4.23 -16.86 21.00
C LEU A 469 -4.66 -18.07 21.82
N ILE A 470 -4.19 -19.27 21.48
CA ILE A 470 -4.41 -20.51 22.24
C ILE A 470 -3.81 -20.37 23.64
N TRP A 471 -2.56 -19.93 23.74
CA TRP A 471 -1.88 -19.74 25.03
C TRP A 471 -2.58 -18.71 25.93
N GLU A 472 -2.99 -17.57 25.36
CA GLU A 472 -3.71 -16.53 26.10
C GLU A 472 -5.09 -17.05 26.53
N THR A 473 -5.81 -17.77 25.67
CA THR A 473 -7.12 -18.36 26.01
C THR A 473 -7.00 -19.38 27.13
N ALA A 474 -6.02 -20.29 27.07
CA ALA A 474 -5.79 -21.30 28.10
C ALA A 474 -5.51 -20.68 29.47
N LYS A 475 -4.81 -19.53 29.51
CA LYS A 475 -4.52 -18.80 30.74
C LYS A 475 -5.75 -18.16 31.39
N TYR A 476 -6.79 -17.85 30.61
CA TYR A 476 -8.00 -17.18 31.09
C TYR A 476 -9.26 -18.02 30.93
N LYS A 477 -9.14 -19.33 30.69
CA LYS A 477 -10.24 -20.23 30.30
C LYS A 477 -11.52 -20.08 31.12
N ASP A 478 -11.39 -19.93 32.45
CA ASP A 478 -12.53 -19.86 33.38
C ASP A 478 -13.26 -18.50 33.32
N TRP A 479 -12.71 -17.52 32.61
CA TRP A 479 -13.17 -16.14 32.55
C TRP A 479 -13.63 -15.73 31.15
N VAL A 480 -13.41 -16.59 30.15
CA VAL A 480 -13.73 -16.29 28.75
C VAL A 480 -15.24 -16.31 28.55
N LYS A 481 -15.79 -15.18 28.14
CA LYS A 481 -17.21 -15.02 27.83
C LYS A 481 -17.55 -15.55 26.42
N TRP A 482 -17.53 -16.87 26.26
CA TRP A 482 -17.77 -17.55 24.98
C TRP A 482 -19.09 -17.18 24.33
N ARG A 483 -20.17 -16.97 25.11
CA ARG A 483 -21.49 -16.60 24.55
C ARG A 483 -21.41 -15.36 23.67
N VAL A 484 -20.70 -14.33 24.11
CA VAL A 484 -20.61 -13.07 23.35
C VAL A 484 -19.75 -13.24 22.11
N GLY A 485 -18.64 -13.99 22.21
CA GLY A 485 -17.83 -14.29 21.04
C GLY A 485 -18.57 -15.14 20.01
N VAL A 486 -19.39 -16.12 20.43
CA VAL A 486 -20.23 -16.90 19.52
C VAL A 486 -21.23 -15.99 18.81
N TYR A 487 -21.92 -15.11 19.54
CA TYR A 487 -22.86 -14.16 18.92
C TYR A 487 -22.17 -13.23 17.93
N LEU A 488 -20.97 -12.72 18.24
CA LEU A 488 -20.24 -11.83 17.35
C LEU A 488 -19.63 -12.59 16.16
N GLY A 489 -18.89 -13.66 16.39
CA GLY A 489 -18.21 -14.41 15.33
C GLY A 489 -19.19 -15.13 14.40
N VAL A 490 -20.08 -15.97 14.95
CA VAL A 490 -21.09 -16.68 14.15
C VAL A 490 -22.12 -15.69 13.60
N GLY A 491 -22.50 -14.66 14.36
CA GLY A 491 -23.40 -13.62 13.87
C GLY A 491 -22.82 -12.85 12.69
N THR A 492 -21.52 -12.53 12.69
CA THR A 492 -20.83 -11.94 11.53
C THR A 492 -20.86 -12.89 10.33
N LEU A 493 -20.54 -14.17 10.51
CA LEU A 493 -20.60 -15.15 9.43
C LEU A 493 -22.01 -15.24 8.83
N MET A 494 -23.03 -15.37 9.69
CA MET A 494 -24.43 -15.42 9.27
C MET A 494 -24.87 -14.13 8.58
N PHE A 495 -24.43 -12.97 9.07
CA PHE A 495 -24.69 -11.69 8.41
C PHE A 495 -24.09 -11.63 7.01
N LEU A 496 -22.83 -12.05 6.83
CA LEU A 496 -22.18 -12.08 5.51
C LEU A 496 -22.89 -13.06 4.55
N ILE A 497 -23.32 -14.21 5.05
CA ILE A 497 -24.15 -15.16 4.27
C ILE A 497 -25.47 -14.50 3.86
N LEU A 498 -26.18 -13.88 4.79
CA LEU A 498 -27.46 -13.20 4.50
C LEU A 498 -27.30 -12.07 3.49
N VAL A 499 -26.24 -11.26 3.62
CA VAL A 499 -25.93 -10.18 2.65
C VAL A 499 -25.62 -10.77 1.29
N SER A 500 -24.78 -11.79 1.20
CA SER A 500 -24.46 -12.46 -0.07
C SER A 500 -25.70 -13.05 -0.75
N VAL A 501 -26.58 -13.69 0.03
CA VAL A 501 -27.84 -14.25 -0.48
C VAL A 501 -28.80 -13.15 -0.92
N ALA A 502 -28.97 -12.09 -0.13
CA ALA A 502 -29.83 -10.95 -0.46
C ALA A 502 -29.36 -10.25 -1.74
N LEU A 503 -28.06 -10.00 -1.89
CA LEU A 503 -27.47 -9.43 -3.11
C LEU A 503 -27.68 -10.35 -4.32
N SER A 504 -27.52 -11.67 -4.13
CA SER A 504 -27.76 -12.64 -5.20
C SER A 504 -29.22 -12.62 -5.67
N MET A 505 -30.18 -12.61 -4.73
CA MET A 505 -31.61 -12.51 -5.03
C MET A 505 -31.94 -11.20 -5.77
N LEU A 506 -31.41 -10.07 -5.29
CA LEU A 506 -31.60 -8.77 -5.91
C LEU A 506 -31.13 -8.78 -7.38
N ILE A 507 -29.93 -9.30 -7.65
CA ILE A 507 -29.40 -9.42 -9.01
C ILE A 507 -30.30 -10.30 -9.88
N PHE A 508 -30.77 -11.45 -9.39
CA PHE A 508 -31.67 -12.32 -10.16
C PHE A 508 -33.04 -11.70 -10.46
N THR A 509 -33.55 -10.80 -9.60
CA THR A 509 -34.83 -10.12 -9.82
C THR A 509 -34.79 -9.00 -10.85
N GLN A 510 -33.62 -8.45 -11.16
CA GLN A 510 -33.49 -7.35 -12.11
C GLN A 510 -33.21 -7.88 -13.53
N THR A 511 -34.14 -7.67 -14.46
CA THR A 511 -34.01 -8.09 -15.87
C THR A 511 -32.95 -7.30 -16.63
N GLU A 512 -32.64 -6.08 -16.20
CA GLU A 512 -31.63 -5.21 -16.83
C GLU A 512 -30.18 -5.61 -16.49
N LEU A 513 -29.98 -6.56 -15.58
CA LEU A 513 -28.66 -6.98 -15.09
C LEU A 513 -28.14 -8.27 -15.72
N GLU A 514 -28.61 -8.69 -16.90
CA GLU A 514 -28.17 -9.95 -17.54
C GLU A 514 -26.64 -10.05 -17.70
N GLY A 515 -25.96 -8.96 -18.06
CA GLY A 515 -24.49 -8.94 -18.13
C GLY A 515 -23.82 -9.18 -16.77
N ILE A 516 -24.38 -8.64 -15.69
CA ILE A 516 -23.88 -8.88 -14.32
C ILE A 516 -24.20 -10.30 -13.88
N LYS A 517 -25.39 -10.81 -14.20
CA LYS A 517 -25.78 -12.21 -13.91
C LYS A 517 -24.77 -13.17 -14.52
N PHE A 518 -24.44 -12.98 -15.79
CA PHE A 518 -23.44 -13.80 -16.44
C PHE A 518 -22.05 -13.67 -15.79
N SER A 519 -21.63 -12.46 -15.42
CA SER A 519 -20.32 -12.25 -14.76
C SER A 519 -20.22 -12.92 -13.37
N VAL A 520 -21.31 -12.96 -12.61
CA VAL A 520 -21.33 -13.48 -11.23
C VAL A 520 -21.68 -14.97 -11.18
N PHE A 521 -22.62 -15.42 -12.02
CA PHE A 521 -23.18 -16.77 -11.99
C PHE A 521 -22.78 -17.65 -13.19
N GLY A 522 -22.07 -17.10 -14.17
CA GLY A 522 -21.73 -17.80 -15.40
C GLY A 522 -22.98 -18.26 -16.15
N ALA A 523 -22.88 -19.42 -16.81
CA ALA A 523 -23.99 -20.04 -17.55
C ALA A 523 -24.95 -20.87 -16.68
N VAL A 524 -24.89 -20.75 -15.35
CA VAL A 524 -25.69 -21.61 -14.46
C VAL A 524 -27.14 -21.15 -14.40
N ALA A 525 -28.04 -22.11 -14.67
CA ALA A 525 -29.47 -21.89 -14.54
C ALA A 525 -29.83 -21.45 -13.12
N ARG A 526 -30.74 -20.48 -12.99
CA ARG A 526 -31.21 -19.91 -11.71
C ARG A 526 -31.59 -20.98 -10.68
N GLU A 527 -32.20 -22.06 -11.14
CA GLU A 527 -32.67 -23.19 -10.32
C GLU A 527 -31.52 -24.00 -9.71
N ALA A 528 -30.37 -24.08 -10.38
CA ALA A 528 -29.19 -24.80 -9.94
C ALA A 528 -28.14 -23.91 -9.24
N ALA A 529 -28.25 -22.58 -9.39
CA ALA A 529 -27.28 -21.65 -8.82
C ALA A 529 -27.15 -21.80 -7.29
N MET A 530 -28.27 -21.91 -6.56
CA MET A 530 -28.25 -21.99 -5.10
C MET A 530 -27.64 -23.30 -4.59
N SER A 531 -27.94 -24.44 -5.23
CA SER A 531 -27.40 -25.74 -4.82
C SER A 531 -25.90 -25.82 -5.05
N GLU A 532 -25.39 -25.27 -6.16
CA GLU A 532 -23.95 -25.23 -6.47
C GLU A 532 -23.18 -24.31 -5.51
N VAL A 533 -23.75 -23.17 -5.14
CA VAL A 533 -23.18 -22.27 -4.12
C VAL A 533 -23.05 -22.97 -2.77
N ILE A 534 -24.10 -23.67 -2.33
CA ILE A 534 -24.06 -24.42 -1.07
C ILE A 534 -23.01 -25.53 -1.14
N LYS A 535 -22.97 -26.29 -2.23
CA LYS A 535 -22.00 -27.37 -2.44
C LYS A 535 -20.56 -26.84 -2.32
N ARG A 536 -20.21 -25.76 -3.03
CA ARG A 536 -18.86 -25.18 -2.97
C ARG A 536 -18.47 -24.67 -1.59
N ARG A 537 -19.40 -23.99 -0.91
CA ARG A 537 -19.11 -23.29 0.36
C ARG A 537 -19.18 -24.17 1.58
N VAL A 538 -20.05 -25.16 1.59
CA VAL A 538 -20.29 -26.02 2.76
C VAL A 538 -19.58 -27.36 2.62
N ILE A 539 -19.53 -27.92 1.40
CA ILE A 539 -18.99 -29.26 1.17
C ILE A 539 -17.54 -29.17 0.70
N GLU A 540 -17.25 -28.39 -0.34
CA GLU A 540 -15.93 -28.42 -0.99
C GLU A 540 -14.87 -27.58 -0.26
N SER A 541 -15.19 -26.36 0.19
CA SER A 541 -14.22 -25.45 0.80
C SER A 541 -14.75 -24.63 2.01
N PRO A 542 -15.35 -25.26 3.05
CA PRO A 542 -15.85 -24.53 4.23
C PRO A 542 -14.74 -24.00 5.16
N TRP A 543 -13.54 -24.59 5.07
CA TRP A 543 -12.55 -24.53 6.15
C TRP A 543 -11.95 -23.16 6.39
N THR A 544 -11.80 -22.32 5.36
CA THR A 544 -11.30 -20.93 5.52
C THR A 544 -12.26 -20.09 6.33
N SER A 545 -13.55 -20.11 5.98
CA SER A 545 -14.61 -19.39 6.71
C SER A 545 -14.77 -19.91 8.13
N VAL A 546 -14.74 -21.23 8.33
CA VAL A 546 -14.82 -21.85 9.67
C VAL A 546 -13.62 -21.44 10.53
N PHE A 547 -12.41 -21.52 9.99
CA PHE A 547 -11.18 -21.16 10.69
C PHE A 547 -11.17 -19.68 11.11
N LEU A 548 -11.47 -18.77 10.18
CA LEU A 548 -11.53 -17.33 10.46
C LEU A 548 -12.63 -17.01 11.48
N THR A 549 -13.80 -17.65 11.36
CA THR A 549 -14.91 -17.47 12.32
C THR A 549 -14.50 -17.95 13.72
N ALA A 550 -13.79 -19.07 13.83
CA ALA A 550 -13.28 -19.54 15.12
C ALA A 550 -12.32 -18.53 15.75
N ILE A 551 -11.42 -17.91 14.97
CA ILE A 551 -10.56 -16.83 15.46
C ILE A 551 -11.40 -15.63 15.92
N LEU A 552 -12.39 -15.20 15.14
CA LEU A 552 -13.27 -14.08 15.52
C LEU A 552 -13.98 -14.35 16.86
N VAL A 553 -14.51 -15.57 17.05
CA VAL A 553 -15.18 -15.99 18.29
C VAL A 553 -14.22 -15.89 19.48
N VAL A 554 -13.00 -16.42 19.36
CA VAL A 554 -12.00 -16.39 20.43
C VAL A 554 -11.56 -14.95 20.71
N CYS A 555 -11.29 -14.16 19.67
CA CYS A 555 -10.85 -12.77 19.79
C CYS A 555 -11.88 -11.90 20.51
N ALA A 556 -13.14 -11.96 20.08
CA ALA A 556 -14.23 -11.21 20.68
C ALA A 556 -14.47 -11.65 22.14
N SER A 557 -14.46 -12.96 22.40
CA SER A 557 -14.62 -13.49 23.76
C SER A 557 -13.52 -12.98 24.68
N LEU A 558 -12.25 -13.06 24.26
CA LEU A 558 -11.11 -12.59 25.04
C LEU A 558 -11.14 -11.08 25.25
N ALA A 559 -11.37 -10.30 24.20
CA ALA A 559 -11.37 -8.83 24.28
C ALA A 559 -12.37 -8.34 25.33
N ILE A 560 -13.60 -8.84 25.27
CA ILE A 560 -14.68 -8.46 26.20
C ILE A 560 -14.39 -8.95 27.62
N SER A 561 -13.80 -10.13 27.77
CA SER A 561 -13.42 -10.67 29.08
C SER A 561 -12.31 -9.83 29.73
N ILE A 562 -11.32 -9.41 28.94
CA ILE A 562 -10.23 -8.54 29.39
C ILE A 562 -10.76 -7.15 29.73
N ILE A 563 -11.62 -6.56 28.90
CA ILE A 563 -12.21 -5.23 29.15
C ILE A 563 -13.01 -5.22 30.45
N ASN A 564 -13.82 -6.26 30.70
CA ASN A 564 -14.63 -6.34 31.91
C ASN A 564 -13.79 -6.51 33.19
N LYS A 565 -12.68 -7.25 33.11
CA LYS A 565 -11.84 -7.56 34.27
C LYS A 565 -10.78 -6.50 34.56
N SER A 566 -10.20 -5.93 33.52
CA SER A 566 -9.19 -4.88 33.68
C SER A 566 -9.87 -3.54 33.95
N ARG A 567 -9.28 -2.67 34.78
CA ARG A 567 -9.61 -1.24 34.68
C ARG A 567 -9.25 -0.85 33.24
N VAL A 568 -10.27 -0.65 32.39
CA VAL A 568 -10.26 -0.54 30.90
C VAL A 568 -9.03 0.16 30.29
N ARG A 569 -8.43 1.12 30.99
CA ARG A 569 -7.27 1.92 30.53
C ARG A 569 -5.88 1.26 30.66
N SER A 570 -5.78 0.10 31.33
CA SER A 570 -4.48 -0.49 31.69
C SER A 570 -3.94 -1.54 30.72
N SER A 571 -4.77 -2.17 29.89
CA SER A 571 -4.33 -3.29 29.05
C SER A 571 -4.42 -2.95 27.58
N VAL A 572 -3.35 -3.06 26.80
CA VAL A 572 -3.39 -2.88 25.33
C VAL A 572 -3.97 -4.08 24.57
N ARG A 573 -4.15 -5.22 25.25
CA ARG A 573 -4.62 -6.46 24.60
C ARG A 573 -5.91 -6.33 23.80
N PRO A 574 -6.97 -5.64 24.27
CA PRO A 574 -8.18 -5.48 23.46
C PRO A 574 -7.92 -4.76 22.14
N PHE A 575 -6.98 -3.80 22.12
CA PHE A 575 -6.54 -3.16 20.87
C PHE A 575 -5.79 -4.15 19.95
N VAL A 576 -4.88 -4.97 20.48
CA VAL A 576 -4.22 -6.03 19.69
C VAL A 576 -5.23 -7.02 19.12
N LEU A 577 -6.24 -7.41 19.91
CA LEU A 577 -7.32 -8.27 19.45
C LEU A 577 -8.24 -7.59 18.42
N LEU A 578 -8.40 -6.25 18.48
CA LEU A 578 -9.08 -5.48 17.45
C LEU A 578 -8.32 -5.54 16.11
N LEU A 579 -6.99 -5.43 16.12
CA LEU A 579 -6.19 -5.58 14.89
C LEU A 579 -6.34 -6.98 14.30
N LEU A 580 -6.29 -8.02 15.13
CA LEU A 580 -6.51 -9.41 14.71
C LEU A 580 -7.92 -9.60 14.14
N PHE A 581 -8.94 -9.12 14.85
CA PHE A 581 -10.33 -9.18 14.44
C PHE A 581 -10.55 -8.47 13.09
N THR A 582 -9.97 -7.28 12.92
CA THR A 582 -10.06 -6.52 11.67
C THR A 582 -9.40 -7.27 10.53
N GLY A 583 -8.19 -7.83 10.71
CA GLY A 583 -7.56 -8.65 9.68
C GLY A 583 -8.40 -9.88 9.30
N CYS A 584 -9.04 -10.54 10.28
CA CYS A 584 -9.95 -11.65 10.00
C CYS A 584 -11.17 -11.21 9.19
N LEU A 585 -11.76 -10.03 9.49
CA LEU A 585 -12.84 -9.47 8.68
C LEU A 585 -12.37 -9.16 7.26
N LEU A 586 -11.22 -8.53 7.09
CA LEU A 586 -10.65 -8.21 5.78
C LEU A 586 -10.41 -9.48 4.94
N THR A 587 -10.02 -10.59 5.55
CA THR A 587 -9.87 -11.84 4.79
C THR A 587 -11.17 -12.62 4.60
N LEU A 588 -12.17 -12.40 5.47
CA LEU A 588 -13.45 -13.11 5.42
C LEU A 588 -14.47 -12.44 4.50
N VAL A 589 -14.51 -11.10 4.45
CA VAL A 589 -15.47 -10.35 3.62
C VAL A 589 -15.36 -10.70 2.12
N PRO A 590 -14.16 -10.77 1.50
CA PRO A 590 -13.98 -11.18 0.10
C PRO A 590 -14.45 -12.60 -0.21
N GLU A 591 -14.65 -13.43 0.81
CA GLU A 591 -15.24 -14.75 0.63
C GLU A 591 -16.74 -14.66 0.33
N PHE A 592 -17.42 -13.56 0.64
CA PHE A 592 -18.89 -13.43 0.49
C PHE A 592 -19.32 -12.26 -0.38
N VAL A 593 -18.53 -11.19 -0.44
CA VAL A 593 -18.83 -10.00 -1.25
C VAL A 593 -17.54 -9.39 -1.79
N PHE A 594 -17.61 -8.75 -2.96
CA PHE A 594 -16.49 -8.02 -3.54
C PHE A 594 -16.99 -6.74 -4.21
N LEU A 595 -16.10 -5.76 -4.36
CA LEU A 595 -16.40 -4.52 -5.06
C LEU A 595 -16.30 -4.75 -6.57
N ARG A 596 -17.29 -4.25 -7.30
CA ARG A 596 -17.33 -4.30 -8.77
C ARG A 596 -16.34 -3.30 -9.34
N ASP A 597 -15.43 -3.80 -10.16
CA ASP A 597 -14.51 -3.03 -10.99
C ASP A 597 -14.55 -3.57 -12.44
N SER A 598 -13.68 -3.04 -13.30
CA SER A 598 -13.58 -3.41 -14.71
C SER A 598 -13.25 -4.87 -14.98
N PHE A 599 -12.75 -5.62 -13.98
CA PHE A 599 -12.39 -7.04 -14.13
C PHE A 599 -13.54 -7.99 -13.84
N GLY A 600 -14.61 -7.52 -13.19
CA GLY A 600 -15.78 -8.34 -12.87
C GLY A 600 -15.52 -9.51 -11.91
N ALA A 601 -14.38 -9.51 -11.22
CA ALA A 601 -13.95 -10.57 -10.31
C ALA A 601 -13.48 -10.00 -8.96
N ARG A 602 -13.36 -10.85 -7.94
CA ARG A 602 -12.92 -10.42 -6.60
C ARG A 602 -11.43 -10.06 -6.49
N MET A 603 -10.69 -10.08 -7.60
CA MET A 603 -9.23 -9.95 -7.66
C MET A 603 -8.70 -8.75 -6.87
N ASN A 604 -9.19 -7.54 -7.16
CA ASN A 604 -8.73 -6.33 -6.47
C ASN A 604 -9.25 -6.23 -5.04
N THR A 605 -10.44 -6.75 -4.75
CA THR A 605 -10.95 -6.78 -3.37
C THR A 605 -10.08 -7.68 -2.49
N VAL A 606 -9.72 -8.88 -2.98
CA VAL A 606 -8.77 -9.78 -2.31
C VAL A 606 -7.43 -9.07 -2.12
N PHE A 607 -6.90 -8.45 -3.17
CA PHE A 607 -5.63 -7.72 -3.09
C PHE A 607 -5.61 -6.68 -1.98
N LYS A 608 -6.47 -5.67 -2.08
CA LYS A 608 -6.45 -4.52 -1.19
C LYS A 608 -6.74 -4.94 0.26
N PHE A 609 -7.57 -5.97 0.47
CA PHE A 609 -7.90 -6.43 1.82
C PHE A 609 -6.81 -7.36 2.41
N TYR A 610 -6.26 -8.30 1.63
CA TYR A 610 -5.22 -9.21 2.09
C TYR A 610 -3.92 -8.46 2.42
N TYR A 611 -3.60 -7.43 1.63
CA TYR A 611 -2.45 -6.57 1.87
C TYR A 611 -2.53 -5.88 3.25
N GLN A 612 -3.68 -5.31 3.59
CA GLN A 612 -3.87 -4.68 4.90
C GLN A 612 -3.97 -5.71 6.05
N ALA A 613 -4.56 -6.89 5.80
CA ALA A 613 -4.55 -7.98 6.77
C ALA A 613 -3.11 -8.42 7.13
N TRP A 614 -2.19 -8.45 6.14
CA TRP A 614 -0.78 -8.74 6.38
C TRP A 614 -0.15 -7.76 7.37
N ILE A 615 -0.34 -6.45 7.14
CA ILE A 615 0.20 -5.40 8.03
C ILE A 615 -0.35 -5.57 9.45
N LEU A 616 -1.67 -5.72 9.59
CA LEU A 616 -2.32 -5.88 10.89
C LEU A 616 -1.83 -7.13 11.63
N TRP A 617 -1.77 -8.28 10.95
CA TRP A 617 -1.36 -9.54 11.58
C TRP A 617 0.12 -9.60 11.87
N SER A 618 0.99 -8.91 11.12
CA SER A 618 2.42 -8.82 11.46
C SER A 618 2.65 -8.14 12.82
N ILE A 619 1.88 -7.09 13.11
CA ILE A 619 1.91 -6.38 14.40
C ILE A 619 1.43 -7.30 15.52
N VAL A 620 0.30 -8.01 15.31
CA VAL A 620 -0.25 -8.97 16.28
C VAL A 620 0.72 -10.12 16.52
N ALA A 621 1.32 -10.69 15.47
CA ALA A 621 2.31 -11.75 15.55
C ALA A 621 3.51 -11.32 16.40
N SER A 622 4.08 -10.14 16.13
CA SER A 622 5.23 -9.62 16.91
C SER A 622 4.89 -9.47 18.41
N TYR A 623 3.70 -8.94 18.72
CA TYR A 623 3.23 -8.80 20.09
C TYR A 623 3.04 -10.17 20.76
N GLY A 624 2.41 -11.12 20.04
CA GLY A 624 2.20 -12.49 20.50
C GLY A 624 3.51 -13.20 20.80
N ILE A 625 4.50 -13.06 19.91
CA ILE A 625 5.83 -13.64 20.06
C ILE A 625 6.48 -13.15 21.34
N TRP A 626 6.62 -11.83 21.49
CA TRP A 626 7.20 -11.24 22.69
C TRP A 626 6.46 -11.70 23.95
N ARG A 627 5.12 -11.71 23.90
CA ARG A 627 4.28 -12.01 25.05
C ARG A 627 4.39 -13.45 25.54
N VAL A 628 4.38 -14.43 24.62
CA VAL A 628 4.57 -15.85 24.99
C VAL A 628 6.00 -16.08 25.46
N SER A 629 7.00 -15.52 24.78
CA SER A 629 8.41 -15.65 25.18
C SER A 629 8.69 -15.03 26.55
N TYR A 630 8.04 -13.90 26.89
CA TYR A 630 8.24 -13.23 28.16
C TYR A 630 7.49 -13.91 29.30
N TYR A 631 6.19 -14.14 29.15
CA TYR A 631 5.30 -14.59 30.23
C TYR A 631 5.04 -16.11 30.24
N GLY A 632 5.45 -16.83 29.19
CA GLY A 632 5.32 -18.27 29.11
C GLY A 632 6.30 -19.00 30.04
N LYS A 633 5.85 -20.15 30.56
CA LYS A 633 6.74 -21.14 31.20
C LYS A 633 7.84 -21.52 30.21
N LEU A 634 9.04 -21.80 30.70
CA LEU A 634 10.22 -22.02 29.85
C LEU A 634 9.99 -23.03 28.70
N GLY A 635 9.45 -24.22 29.00
CA GLY A 635 9.18 -25.22 27.98
C GLY A 635 8.14 -24.79 26.93
N VAL A 636 7.10 -24.05 27.34
CA VAL A 636 6.09 -23.50 26.40
C VAL A 636 6.70 -22.42 25.53
N ALA A 637 7.49 -21.52 26.11
CA ALA A 637 8.18 -20.46 25.39
C ALA A 637 9.22 -21.02 24.40
N MET A 638 9.93 -22.08 24.77
CA MET A 638 10.87 -22.78 23.88
C MET A 638 10.14 -23.46 22.73
N LEU A 639 9.11 -24.27 23.00
CA LEU A 639 8.35 -24.96 21.96
C LEU A 639 7.72 -23.96 20.98
N TYR A 640 7.01 -22.96 21.51
CA TYR A 640 6.41 -21.91 20.70
C TYR A 640 7.48 -21.13 19.92
N GLY A 641 8.59 -20.76 20.57
CA GLY A 641 9.71 -20.09 19.93
C GLY A 641 10.31 -20.91 18.78
N THR A 642 10.50 -22.21 18.95
CA THR A 642 10.98 -23.11 17.91
C THR A 642 10.02 -23.15 16.72
N ILE A 643 8.71 -23.31 16.97
CA ILE A 643 7.69 -23.31 15.90
C ILE A 643 7.71 -22.00 15.12
N VAL A 644 7.78 -20.87 15.84
CA VAL A 644 7.88 -19.54 15.23
C VAL A 644 9.16 -19.41 14.41
N CYS A 645 10.31 -19.81 14.95
CA CYS A 645 11.58 -19.75 14.21
C CYS A 645 11.54 -20.58 12.92
N VAL A 646 10.98 -21.79 12.95
CA VAL A 646 10.82 -22.63 11.76
C VAL A 646 9.95 -21.94 10.72
N VAL A 647 8.78 -21.44 11.11
CA VAL A 647 7.85 -20.79 10.18
C VAL A 647 8.40 -19.46 9.63
N LEU A 648 9.08 -18.66 10.46
CA LEU A 648 9.72 -17.43 10.00
C LEU A 648 10.88 -17.73 9.05
N PHE A 649 11.68 -18.76 9.35
CA PHE A 649 12.72 -19.22 8.44
C PHE A 649 12.13 -19.60 7.08
N SER A 650 11.03 -20.36 7.05
CA SER A 650 10.32 -20.71 5.81
C SER A 650 9.85 -19.48 5.03
N GLY A 651 9.32 -18.46 5.69
CA GLY A 651 8.91 -17.21 5.05
C GLY A 651 10.09 -16.39 4.52
N LEU A 652 11.23 -16.39 5.22
CA LEU A 652 12.44 -15.69 4.80
C LEU A 652 13.13 -16.34 3.59
N MET A 653 12.87 -17.62 3.29
CA MET A 653 13.40 -18.27 2.09
C MET A 653 12.94 -17.57 0.81
N TYR A 654 11.66 -17.17 0.75
CA TYR A 654 11.16 -16.34 -0.35
C TYR A 654 12.01 -15.09 -0.48
N SER A 655 12.24 -14.39 0.63
CA SER A 655 12.90 -13.09 0.66
C SER A 655 14.33 -13.15 0.19
N VAL A 656 15.11 -14.09 0.73
CA VAL A 656 16.52 -14.26 0.39
C VAL A 656 16.66 -14.64 -1.08
N PHE A 657 15.93 -15.65 -1.55
CA PHE A 657 16.08 -16.13 -2.91
C PHE A 657 15.50 -15.16 -3.94
N SER A 658 14.38 -14.50 -3.66
CA SER A 658 13.76 -13.58 -4.62
C SER A 658 14.58 -12.31 -4.82
N VAL A 659 15.14 -11.75 -3.74
CA VAL A 659 16.11 -10.64 -3.82
C VAL A 659 17.36 -11.08 -4.57
N TRP A 660 17.90 -12.28 -4.29
CA TRP A 660 19.04 -12.81 -5.02
C TRP A 660 18.75 -12.95 -6.52
N SER A 661 17.62 -13.56 -6.91
CA SER A 661 17.24 -13.72 -8.32
C SER A 661 17.06 -12.36 -9.03
N LYS A 662 16.38 -11.40 -8.40
CA LYS A 662 16.10 -10.08 -9.01
C LYS A 662 17.33 -9.19 -9.13
N THR A 663 18.30 -9.35 -8.25
CA THR A 663 19.58 -8.62 -8.29
C THR A 663 20.67 -9.34 -9.08
N GLN A 664 20.35 -10.50 -9.67
CA GLN A 664 21.31 -11.39 -10.34
C GLN A 664 22.51 -11.73 -9.43
N GLY A 665 22.23 -12.08 -8.17
CA GLY A 665 23.26 -12.34 -7.15
C GLY A 665 24.05 -11.08 -6.77
N PHE A 666 23.38 -9.92 -6.71
CA PHE A 666 24.01 -8.61 -6.46
C PHE A 666 25.14 -8.26 -7.43
N THR A 667 25.01 -8.64 -8.69
CA THR A 667 25.94 -8.22 -9.75
C THR A 667 25.38 -7.09 -10.62
N GLY A 668 24.09 -6.77 -10.48
CA GLY A 668 23.38 -5.76 -11.26
C GLY A 668 22.56 -6.41 -12.39
N ALA A 669 21.27 -6.08 -12.46
CA ALA A 669 20.37 -6.59 -13.50
C ALA A 669 20.43 -5.75 -14.78
N THR A 670 20.76 -4.46 -14.66
CA THR A 670 20.87 -3.53 -15.79
C THR A 670 22.19 -3.74 -16.52
N MET A 671 22.12 -3.80 -17.85
CA MET A 671 23.27 -3.94 -18.73
C MET A 671 23.51 -2.62 -19.48
N ILE A 672 24.76 -2.17 -19.52
CA ILE A 672 25.20 -0.99 -20.29
C ILE A 672 26.53 -1.33 -20.96
N GLY A 673 26.58 -1.23 -22.30
CA GLY A 673 27.81 -1.52 -23.06
C GLY A 673 28.34 -2.95 -22.82
N GLY A 674 27.44 -3.92 -22.57
CA GLY A 674 27.80 -5.31 -22.28
C GLY A 674 28.24 -5.59 -20.84
N ASN A 675 28.29 -4.59 -19.97
CA ASN A 675 28.65 -4.75 -18.56
C ASN A 675 27.42 -4.59 -17.66
N ARG A 676 27.37 -5.37 -16.58
CA ARG A 676 26.38 -5.16 -15.51
C ARG A 676 26.73 -3.90 -14.74
N VAL A 677 25.73 -3.06 -14.50
CA VAL A 677 25.90 -1.77 -13.82
C VAL A 677 25.03 -1.74 -12.57
N VAL A 678 25.61 -1.19 -11.50
CA VAL A 678 24.91 -0.84 -10.27
C VAL A 678 24.67 0.65 -10.28
N THR A 679 23.40 1.05 -10.34
CA THR A 679 22.95 2.44 -10.48
C THR A 679 21.54 2.57 -9.92
N LEU A 680 21.17 3.74 -9.42
CA LEU A 680 19.79 4.08 -9.07
C LEU A 680 19.03 4.73 -10.24
N ASP A 681 19.71 5.07 -11.33
CA ASP A 681 19.08 5.57 -12.55
C ASP A 681 18.24 4.47 -13.21
N GLY A 682 16.92 4.53 -12.97
CA GLY A 682 15.96 3.57 -13.51
C GLY A 682 15.72 3.65 -15.01
N THR A 683 16.30 4.64 -15.70
CA THR A 683 16.26 4.76 -17.17
C THR A 683 17.53 4.29 -17.86
N ALA A 684 18.55 3.89 -17.09
CA ALA A 684 19.85 3.53 -17.64
C ALA A 684 19.79 2.34 -18.63
N TYR A 685 18.83 1.43 -18.47
CA TYR A 685 18.61 0.31 -19.39
C TYR A 685 18.28 0.75 -20.83
N LEU A 686 17.67 1.93 -21.01
CA LEU A 686 17.33 2.47 -22.32
C LEU A 686 18.57 2.72 -23.18
N GLN A 687 19.74 2.96 -22.58
CA GLN A 687 21.00 3.09 -23.34
C GLN A 687 21.31 1.87 -24.19
N GLN A 688 20.87 0.68 -23.75
CA GLN A 688 21.07 -0.57 -24.48
C GLN A 688 19.85 -0.97 -25.30
N THR A 689 18.64 -0.82 -24.76
CA THR A 689 17.43 -1.28 -25.45
C THR A 689 16.98 -0.33 -26.56
N ASN A 690 17.12 0.98 -26.35
CA ASN A 690 16.72 2.00 -27.33
C ASN A 690 17.48 3.32 -27.12
N LYS A 691 18.72 3.38 -27.61
CA LYS A 691 19.62 4.52 -27.42
C LYS A 691 19.06 5.82 -28.01
N SER A 692 18.42 5.76 -29.17
CA SER A 692 17.88 6.95 -29.84
C SER A 692 16.78 7.62 -29.03
N ASP A 693 15.85 6.84 -28.45
CA ASP A 693 14.84 7.38 -27.55
C ASP A 693 15.49 7.89 -26.25
N TYR A 694 16.48 7.19 -25.70
CA TYR A 694 17.20 7.65 -24.51
C TYR A 694 17.83 9.05 -24.71
N ASP A 695 18.54 9.26 -25.82
CA ASP A 695 19.16 10.54 -26.14
C ASP A 695 18.10 11.63 -26.35
N ALA A 696 17.00 11.31 -27.05
CA ALA A 696 15.89 12.24 -27.31
C ALA A 696 15.17 12.65 -26.01
N ILE A 697 14.85 11.70 -25.13
CA ILE A 697 14.24 11.94 -23.81
C ILE A 697 15.13 12.88 -22.98
N ARG A 698 16.43 12.63 -22.97
CA ARG A 698 17.39 13.51 -22.26
C ARG A 698 17.43 14.90 -22.84
N TRP A 699 17.38 15.02 -24.16
CA TRP A 699 17.32 16.30 -24.84
C TRP A 699 16.03 17.06 -24.51
N ILE A 700 14.87 16.40 -24.56
CA ILE A 700 13.57 16.98 -24.18
C ILE A 700 13.63 17.51 -22.74
N ASN A 701 14.08 16.69 -21.79
CA ASN A 701 14.15 17.07 -20.38
C ASN A 701 15.14 18.21 -20.09
N HIS A 702 16.08 18.50 -20.99
CA HIS A 702 17.07 19.55 -20.82
C HIS A 702 16.76 20.84 -21.59
N PHE A 703 16.08 20.76 -22.74
CA PHE A 703 15.90 21.91 -23.63
C PHE A 703 14.44 22.32 -23.83
N LEU A 704 13.48 21.40 -23.68
CA LEU A 704 12.05 21.68 -23.83
C LEU A 704 11.43 21.97 -22.47
N TYR A 705 11.34 23.27 -22.13
CA TYR A 705 10.68 23.74 -20.90
C TYR A 705 9.28 24.32 -21.14
N GLU A 706 8.92 24.61 -22.38
CA GLU A 706 7.60 25.13 -22.71
C GLU A 706 6.56 24.00 -22.71
N ASP A 707 5.48 24.23 -21.98
CA ASP A 707 4.32 23.36 -21.96
C ASP A 707 3.75 23.18 -23.37
N GLY A 708 3.20 22.01 -23.63
CA GLY A 708 2.61 21.67 -24.93
C GLY A 708 2.37 20.17 -25.05
N VAL A 709 1.40 19.80 -25.89
CA VAL A 709 1.08 18.39 -26.11
C VAL A 709 2.04 17.82 -27.14
N ILE A 710 2.61 16.65 -26.84
CA ILE A 710 3.45 15.88 -27.76
C ILE A 710 2.64 14.75 -28.39
N ALA A 711 2.58 14.70 -29.72
CA ALA A 711 2.06 13.54 -30.41
C ALA A 711 3.12 12.42 -30.40
N GLU A 712 2.72 11.23 -29.97
CA GLU A 712 3.48 9.97 -30.09
C GLU A 712 2.51 8.83 -30.45
N ALA A 713 3.01 7.66 -30.82
CA ALA A 713 2.16 6.53 -31.17
C ALA A 713 1.29 6.06 -29.98
N VAL A 714 0.05 5.69 -30.27
CA VAL A 714 -0.89 5.10 -29.31
C VAL A 714 -0.80 3.58 -29.37
N GLY A 715 -0.81 2.90 -28.22
CA GLY A 715 -0.78 1.44 -28.17
C GLY A 715 -1.43 0.83 -26.94
N GLY A 716 -1.43 -0.51 -26.90
CA GLY A 716 -2.15 -1.29 -25.89
C GLY A 716 -1.46 -1.37 -24.52
N SER A 717 -2.16 -1.96 -23.55
CA SER A 717 -1.66 -2.15 -22.17
C SER A 717 -0.34 -2.92 -22.08
N TYR A 718 0.51 -2.53 -21.12
CA TYR A 718 1.79 -3.21 -20.83
C TYR A 718 2.75 -3.32 -22.02
N SER A 719 2.81 -2.26 -22.84
CA SER A 719 3.63 -2.17 -24.05
C SER A 719 4.69 -1.04 -23.93
N GLU A 720 5.48 -0.83 -24.99
CA GLU A 720 6.48 0.24 -25.06
C GLU A 720 5.92 1.60 -25.51
N TYR A 721 4.61 1.70 -25.76
CA TYR A 721 3.96 2.92 -26.21
C TYR A 721 3.83 3.93 -25.06
N ALA A 722 3.51 5.19 -25.40
CA ALA A 722 3.44 6.31 -24.46
C ALA A 722 4.76 6.59 -23.69
N ARG A 723 5.89 6.07 -24.20
CA ARG A 723 7.21 6.17 -23.56
C ARG A 723 7.67 7.62 -23.43
N ILE A 724 7.41 8.47 -24.42
CA ILE A 724 7.95 9.84 -24.41
C ILE A 724 7.26 10.65 -23.33
N SER A 725 5.92 10.61 -23.26
CA SER A 725 5.16 11.20 -22.15
C SER A 725 5.55 10.60 -20.79
N THR A 726 5.75 9.29 -20.70
CA THR A 726 6.22 8.63 -19.47
C THR A 726 7.53 9.19 -18.94
N TYR A 727 8.57 9.32 -19.78
CA TYR A 727 9.91 9.70 -19.32
C TYR A 727 10.14 11.21 -19.24
N THR A 728 9.26 12.02 -19.84
CA THR A 728 9.43 13.48 -19.91
C THR A 728 8.39 14.25 -19.11
N GLY A 729 7.25 13.63 -18.79
CA GLY A 729 6.11 14.30 -18.15
C GLY A 729 5.33 15.23 -19.08
N LEU A 730 5.66 15.29 -20.38
CA LEU A 730 4.82 15.96 -21.38
C LEU A 730 3.51 15.19 -21.55
N ALA A 731 2.39 15.89 -21.65
CA ALA A 731 1.13 15.26 -22.00
C ALA A 731 1.13 14.81 -23.46
N THR A 732 0.71 13.58 -23.72
CA THR A 732 0.33 13.10 -25.06
C THR A 732 -1.17 13.13 -25.24
N VAL A 733 -1.62 13.11 -26.50
CA VAL A 733 -3.04 13.09 -26.85
C VAL A 733 -3.73 11.87 -26.26
N LEU A 734 -3.11 10.69 -26.36
CA LEU A 734 -3.58 9.45 -25.75
C LEU A 734 -2.40 8.48 -25.57
N GLY A 735 -2.16 8.03 -24.34
CA GLY A 735 -1.04 7.14 -24.00
C GLY A 735 -1.45 5.67 -23.85
N TRP A 736 -2.01 5.33 -22.68
CA TRP A 736 -2.46 3.97 -22.34
C TRP A 736 -4.00 3.93 -22.23
N PRO A 737 -4.73 3.58 -23.31
CA PRO A 737 -6.19 3.63 -23.32
C PRO A 737 -6.85 2.75 -22.23
N GLY A 738 -6.32 1.54 -22.03
CA GLY A 738 -6.81 0.62 -20.99
C GLY A 738 -6.71 1.19 -19.58
N HIS A 739 -5.64 1.92 -19.26
CA HIS A 739 -5.46 2.60 -17.98
C HIS A 739 -6.51 3.71 -17.81
N GLU A 740 -6.60 4.61 -18.79
CA GLU A 740 -7.56 5.73 -18.74
C GLU A 740 -8.99 5.22 -18.54
N LEU A 741 -9.32 4.07 -19.14
CA LEU A 741 -10.67 3.53 -19.13
C LEU A 741 -10.96 2.98 -17.75
N GLN A 742 -9.98 2.27 -17.20
CA GLN A 742 -10.06 1.67 -15.88
C GLN A 742 -10.27 2.74 -14.81
N TRP A 743 -9.63 3.90 -14.89
CA TRP A 743 -9.69 4.91 -13.81
C TRP A 743 -10.77 5.98 -13.99
N ARG A 744 -11.12 6.32 -15.23
CA ARG A 744 -12.19 7.31 -15.52
C ARG A 744 -13.57 6.67 -15.56
N GLY A 745 -13.65 5.37 -15.84
CA GLY A 745 -14.90 4.60 -15.83
C GLY A 745 -15.77 4.77 -17.08
N GLY A 746 -15.23 5.34 -18.16
CA GLY A 746 -15.94 5.59 -19.42
C GLY A 746 -15.02 5.90 -20.59
N TYR A 747 -15.62 6.06 -21.79
CA TYR A 747 -14.93 6.36 -23.06
C TYR A 747 -15.15 7.80 -23.55
N GLU A 748 -15.88 8.63 -22.80
CA GLU A 748 -16.30 9.95 -23.28
C GLU A 748 -15.09 10.88 -23.53
N GLU A 749 -14.14 10.88 -22.60
CA GLU A 749 -12.92 11.69 -22.67
C GLU A 749 -11.92 11.20 -23.75
N PHE A 750 -12.07 9.96 -24.21
CA PHE A 750 -11.26 9.35 -25.27
C PHE A 750 -11.66 9.86 -26.63
N GLY A 751 -12.98 9.94 -26.87
CA GLY A 751 -13.56 10.32 -28.14
C GLY A 751 -12.91 9.61 -29.33
N ASP A 752 -12.47 10.42 -30.29
CA ASP A 752 -11.80 10.04 -31.53
C ASP A 752 -10.26 10.14 -31.45
N ARG A 753 -9.66 10.29 -30.25
CA ARG A 753 -8.22 10.57 -30.09
C ARG A 753 -7.32 9.52 -30.75
N GLU A 754 -7.61 8.24 -30.59
CA GLU A 754 -6.80 7.16 -31.17
C GLU A 754 -6.82 7.21 -32.70
N SER A 755 -8.01 7.30 -33.31
CA SER A 755 -8.18 7.41 -34.76
C SER A 755 -7.66 8.75 -35.31
N ALA A 756 -7.72 9.82 -34.51
CA ALA A 756 -7.14 11.10 -34.86
C ALA A 756 -5.62 11.05 -34.89
N ILE A 757 -4.95 10.36 -33.96
CA ILE A 757 -3.49 10.16 -34.03
C ILE A 757 -3.11 9.28 -35.21
N GLU A 758 -3.85 8.20 -35.49
CA GLU A 758 -3.64 7.40 -36.69
C GLU A 758 -3.76 8.25 -37.97
N THR A 759 -4.79 9.11 -38.03
CA THR A 759 -5.00 10.04 -39.15
C THR A 759 -3.87 11.07 -39.24
N LEU A 760 -3.44 11.63 -38.10
CA LEU A 760 -2.36 12.61 -38.02
C LEU A 760 -1.06 12.05 -38.62
N TYR A 761 -0.69 10.82 -38.30
CA TYR A 761 0.53 10.21 -38.84
C TYR A 761 0.37 9.73 -40.29
N SER A 762 -0.83 9.30 -40.71
CA SER A 762 -1.05 8.68 -42.02
C SER A 762 -1.43 9.65 -43.15
N THR A 763 -2.10 10.77 -42.86
CA THR A 763 -2.56 11.70 -43.90
C THR A 763 -1.41 12.41 -44.61
N LYS A 764 -1.59 12.74 -45.90
CA LYS A 764 -0.69 13.63 -46.66
C LYS A 764 -1.14 15.10 -46.60
N ASP A 765 -2.39 15.34 -46.23
CA ASP A 765 -3.00 16.67 -46.25
C ASP A 765 -2.66 17.43 -44.96
N TRP A 766 -1.92 18.55 -45.13
CA TRP A 766 -1.58 19.43 -44.02
C TRP A 766 -2.81 20.05 -43.35
N SER A 767 -3.88 20.35 -44.09
CA SER A 767 -5.09 20.94 -43.51
C SER A 767 -5.74 20.00 -42.49
N ILE A 768 -5.78 18.69 -42.80
CA ILE A 768 -6.31 17.67 -41.90
C ILE A 768 -5.40 17.53 -40.67
N ALA A 769 -4.09 17.44 -40.89
CA ALA A 769 -3.12 17.34 -39.80
C ALA A 769 -3.17 18.57 -38.87
N SER A 770 -3.24 19.77 -39.44
CA SER A 770 -3.30 21.04 -38.72
C SER A 770 -4.59 21.19 -37.92
N ASP A 771 -5.73 20.68 -38.41
CA ASP A 771 -6.99 20.66 -37.65
C ASP A 771 -6.88 19.76 -36.42
N ILE A 772 -6.32 18.55 -36.59
CA ILE A 772 -6.08 17.61 -35.47
C ILE A 772 -5.12 18.21 -34.44
N MET A 773 -4.02 18.80 -34.90
CA MET A 773 -3.05 19.45 -34.01
C MET A 773 -3.68 20.62 -33.25
N SER A 774 -4.50 21.43 -33.90
CA SER A 774 -5.22 22.53 -33.24
C SER A 774 -6.24 22.01 -32.23
N ARG A 775 -6.98 20.94 -32.56
CA ARG A 775 -8.02 20.34 -31.72
C ARG A 775 -7.49 19.82 -30.38
N TYR A 776 -6.32 19.16 -30.40
CA TYR A 776 -5.70 18.60 -29.19
C TYR A 776 -4.51 19.40 -28.67
N ALA A 777 -4.34 20.65 -29.14
CA ALA A 777 -3.24 21.54 -28.77
C ALA A 777 -1.84 20.90 -28.91
N ILE A 778 -1.66 20.09 -29.96
CA ILE A 778 -0.38 19.44 -30.30
C ILE A 778 0.61 20.52 -30.73
N LYS A 779 1.68 20.63 -29.96
CA LYS A 779 2.80 21.54 -30.27
C LYS A 779 3.99 20.79 -30.84
N TYR A 780 4.22 19.56 -30.36
CA TYR A 780 5.35 18.74 -30.76
C TYR A 780 4.88 17.45 -31.42
N VAL A 781 5.58 17.00 -32.46
CA VAL A 781 5.37 15.69 -33.07
C VAL A 781 6.64 14.88 -32.94
N TYR A 782 6.53 13.70 -32.31
CA TYR A 782 7.64 12.76 -32.14
C TYR A 782 7.60 11.72 -33.26
N LEU A 783 8.72 11.46 -33.93
CA LEU A 783 8.83 10.45 -34.97
C LEU A 783 9.99 9.51 -34.69
N GLY A 784 9.72 8.43 -33.96
CA GLY A 784 10.70 7.40 -33.60
C GLY A 784 10.37 6.03 -34.19
N ALA A 785 10.92 4.98 -33.57
CA ALA A 785 10.82 3.61 -34.07
C ALA A 785 9.38 3.07 -34.09
N LEU A 786 8.56 3.35 -33.07
CA LEU A 786 7.17 2.88 -33.01
C LEU A 786 6.30 3.60 -34.04
N GLU A 787 6.46 4.91 -34.16
CA GLU A 787 5.71 5.72 -35.10
C GLU A 787 6.00 5.31 -36.56
N ARG A 788 7.27 5.06 -36.90
CA ARG A 788 7.67 4.58 -38.23
C ARG A 788 7.26 3.13 -38.51
N ARG A 789 7.05 2.32 -37.47
CA ARG A 789 6.61 0.93 -37.61
C ARG A 789 5.11 0.86 -37.88
N ASP A 790 4.32 1.69 -37.19
CA ASP A 790 2.87 1.56 -37.15
C ASP A 790 2.18 2.43 -38.22
N TYR A 791 2.81 3.51 -38.67
CA TYR A 791 2.23 4.45 -39.62
C TYR A 791 3.04 4.53 -40.93
N PRO A 792 2.40 4.86 -42.06
CA PRO A 792 3.07 4.81 -43.36
C PRO A 792 3.98 6.03 -43.61
N ASP A 793 5.19 5.78 -44.13
CA ASP A 793 6.24 6.80 -44.36
C ASP A 793 5.78 8.03 -45.15
N HIS A 794 4.84 7.86 -46.07
CA HIS A 794 4.35 8.94 -46.93
C HIS A 794 3.61 10.04 -46.15
N GLY A 795 3.14 9.74 -44.94
CA GLY A 795 2.49 10.71 -44.07
C GLY A 795 3.50 11.64 -43.38
N PHE A 796 4.77 11.24 -43.22
CA PHE A 796 5.73 12.02 -42.42
C PHE A 796 6.26 13.26 -43.14
N VAL A 797 6.32 13.23 -44.48
CA VAL A 797 6.87 14.30 -45.33
C VAL A 797 6.19 15.66 -45.09
N LYS A 798 4.90 15.65 -44.69
CA LYS A 798 4.18 16.90 -44.40
C LYS A 798 4.79 17.67 -43.22
N PHE A 799 5.36 16.97 -42.24
CA PHE A 799 5.96 17.61 -41.07
C PHE A 799 7.25 18.34 -41.45
N ASP A 800 8.08 17.77 -42.33
CA ASP A 800 9.28 18.44 -42.86
C ASP A 800 8.96 19.74 -43.60
N ASN A 801 7.81 19.79 -44.29
CA ASN A 801 7.41 20.96 -45.09
C ASN A 801 6.77 22.09 -44.26
N HIS A 802 6.15 21.76 -43.13
CA HIS A 802 5.24 22.66 -42.41
C HIS A 802 5.56 22.85 -40.93
N MET A 803 6.51 22.10 -40.37
CA MET A 803 6.96 22.23 -38.97
C MET A 803 8.46 22.44 -38.91
N LYS A 804 8.95 22.97 -37.78
CA LYS A 804 10.38 23.13 -37.53
C LYS A 804 10.94 21.86 -36.91
N LYS A 805 11.91 21.22 -37.56
CA LYS A 805 12.65 20.10 -36.97
C LYS A 805 13.62 20.65 -35.90
N ILE A 806 13.36 20.33 -34.63
CA ILE A 806 14.10 20.86 -33.47
C ILE A 806 15.12 19.86 -32.90
N TYR A 807 14.96 18.58 -33.19
CA TYR A 807 15.89 17.53 -32.80
C TYR A 807 15.92 16.43 -33.85
N THR A 808 17.09 15.84 -34.07
CA THR A 808 17.27 14.68 -34.94
C THR A 808 18.44 13.83 -34.45
N ASN A 809 18.29 12.51 -34.49
CA ASN A 809 19.38 11.54 -34.34
C ASN A 809 19.17 10.36 -35.31
N GLU A 810 19.83 9.23 -35.08
CA GLU A 810 19.82 8.08 -36.01
C GLU A 810 18.41 7.59 -36.40
N THR A 811 17.44 7.61 -35.46
CA THR A 811 16.10 7.06 -35.72
C THR A 811 14.95 7.97 -35.23
N VAL A 812 15.25 9.06 -34.54
CA VAL A 812 14.27 9.97 -33.95
C VAL A 812 14.37 11.35 -34.58
N ASP A 813 13.22 11.88 -35.02
CA ASP A 813 13.03 13.29 -35.34
C ASP A 813 11.97 13.89 -34.40
N ILE A 814 12.16 15.14 -33.96
CA ILE A 814 11.14 15.90 -33.22
C ILE A 814 10.85 17.19 -33.96
N TYR A 815 9.57 17.44 -34.21
CA TYR A 815 9.07 18.64 -34.89
C TYR A 815 8.31 19.53 -33.91
N GLU A 816 8.45 20.85 -34.07
CA GLU A 816 7.72 21.89 -33.35
C GLU A 816 6.86 22.70 -34.32
N LEU A 817 5.61 22.96 -33.96
CA LEU A 817 4.69 23.82 -34.71
C LEU A 817 5.13 25.28 -34.60
N TYR A 818 5.10 26.02 -35.72
CA TYR A 818 5.54 27.42 -35.82
C TYR A 818 4.72 28.40 -34.99
#